data_AF-A0A448Z616-F1
#
_entry.id   AF-A0A448Z616-F1
#
_cell.length_a   1.000
_cell.length_b   1.000
_cell.length_c   1.000
_cell.angle_alpha   90.00
_cell.angle_beta   90.00
_cell.angle_gamma   90.00
#
_symmetry.space_group_name_H-M   'P 1'
#
loop_
_entity.id
_entity.type
_entity.pdbx_description
1 polymer ?
#
loop_
_entity_poly.entity_id
_entity_poly.type
_entity_poly.pdbx_seq_one_letter_code
_entity_poly.pdbx_strand_id
1 'polypeptide(L)'
;MGKMGKSGSKRKQQRAAAATTTTVSLDQTVQTTKPNREQGGDIVLLPQEFPPHLPKPPRGSFLRDEAPYRDSFGEALSGPYEGFAVDDAKELSLPCEGDNTGIHEEIVLSSLETMEGEGIFRTDVTQPFGLGTKCAKTYVTRCLVGERGTTYKYLGLRMFAHPWTDGSEEAADDRGGKKRKRRKRAQGCDAKVDQLNQAFDEAKTTSTIQELGKSLTMRTANHLRDLDQRRRQRRAPATRGRPNFDICLINRMESSPDLKPYNFGVGEHNNKSSRSGKNEGNGTKTSVSWHADSSLEHYSTIAVYQTLLGGCRTGNDKSKSKATKKNSDEGKWWVALRVAHHSEGPQASQRRRGSTTEASIVEDTPPIAVSLPSGSAYYLLDDFNHHHQHTVLTTGDAATAGVRYSCTFRLLRDSHNVRDWIDRGNAAIRQFHKKGPKLWRSEQLLLTEIESEWIRQFYIQGTGHHKLLWEPYWKNPMKELLSIWSQLEARTKQTMDLLRAAAEGKCGLDAGNGTETKPTKAERKARDRRRKALGTIRDLVSRIHIHNDDETVTELYLPFAELLEARAAMRELWGKREKDHVFHEMPPDCRPMEVPLRFGDQTAAHRSSGAAERDGSTGNSPLPASPAELRELAKQLARCGKAYREGNAALLPPPWDTDERKPPSPTPSIEKKDGSPRDHHAKPMDWPGWDADGTTFGLELQQPWAGFVANGKKAIDVRSYALPPALLGKKVMIIESASGRAGVSALGNRLRLTGGGTTRVIGWCVFSSVKAYETGAAFRADERLHLVAPDNPYGWKDGTTKNAFGWVVGEHHRFGESSPAPSGAAAMGSGIRRFRSLFQLAAEEGVEPNPAREKKNNSKRSSATRKKKPNGRKKRKRF
;
A
#
# COMPACT_ATOMS: atom_id res chain seq x y z
N MET A 1 -32.22 11.06 -52.54
CA MET A 1 -33.03 12.11 -53.21
C MET A 1 -33.66 12.95 -52.09
N GLY A 2 -33.50 14.26 -51.96
CA GLY A 2 -32.73 15.22 -52.74
C GLY A 2 -32.64 16.57 -52.02
N LYS A 3 -31.68 17.41 -52.50
CA LYS A 3 -31.56 18.89 -52.43
C LYS A 3 -31.50 19.51 -51.01
N MET A 4 -30.58 20.41 -50.64
CA MET A 4 -30.02 21.59 -51.33
C MET A 4 -28.66 21.99 -50.73
N GLY A 5 -27.84 22.75 -51.49
CA GLY A 5 -26.55 23.29 -51.03
C GLY A 5 -26.44 24.82 -51.09
N LYS A 6 -25.25 25.30 -50.67
CA LYS A 6 -24.62 26.65 -50.68
C LYS A 6 -24.37 27.18 -49.26
N SER A 7 -23.32 27.94 -48.93
CA SER A 7 -21.96 28.19 -49.44
C SER A 7 -21.37 29.33 -48.59
N GLY A 8 -20.09 29.24 -48.17
CA GLY A 8 -19.24 30.36 -47.72
C GLY A 8 -19.48 30.88 -46.29
N SER A 9 -18.52 31.41 -45.53
CA SER A 9 -17.09 31.69 -45.72
C SER A 9 -16.47 32.10 -44.36
N LYS A 10 -15.27 31.58 -44.07
CA LYS A 10 -14.15 32.12 -43.26
C LYS A 10 -14.43 32.99 -42.00
N ARG A 11 -13.94 32.54 -40.84
CA ARG A 11 -12.73 33.09 -40.15
C ARG A 11 -12.41 32.39 -38.82
N LYS A 12 -11.12 32.00 -38.69
CA LYS A 12 -10.25 32.05 -37.49
C LYS A 12 -10.83 31.56 -36.15
N GLN A 13 -10.45 30.35 -35.75
CA GLN A 13 -10.38 29.98 -34.33
C GLN A 13 -8.93 29.63 -33.96
N GLN A 14 -8.39 30.41 -33.03
CA GLN A 14 -7.20 30.08 -32.26
C GLN A 14 -7.49 28.82 -31.44
N ARG A 15 -6.73 27.75 -31.70
CA ARG A 15 -6.67 26.58 -30.82
C ARG A 15 -5.76 26.91 -29.63
N ALA A 16 -6.36 27.29 -28.50
CA ALA A 16 -5.74 27.10 -27.21
C ALA A 16 -5.95 25.63 -26.80
N ALA A 17 -4.87 24.87 -26.74
CA ALA A 17 -4.87 23.49 -26.29
C ALA A 17 -5.05 23.44 -24.77
N ALA A 18 -6.29 23.26 -24.32
CA ALA A 18 -6.57 22.78 -22.97
C ALA A 18 -6.47 21.25 -22.99
N ALA A 19 -5.39 20.72 -22.40
CA ALA A 19 -5.18 19.30 -22.21
C ALA A 19 -6.17 18.78 -21.16
N THR A 20 -7.30 18.23 -21.61
CA THR A 20 -8.23 17.48 -20.76
C THR A 20 -7.62 16.12 -20.46
N THR A 21 -7.00 15.98 -19.29
CA THR A 21 -6.54 14.68 -18.77
C THR A 21 -7.76 13.83 -18.41
N THR A 22 -8.20 12.99 -19.34
CA THR A 22 -9.21 11.96 -19.12
C THR A 22 -8.66 10.96 -18.10
N THR A 23 -9.12 11.01 -16.86
CA THR A 23 -8.90 9.95 -15.86
C THR A 23 -9.56 8.68 -16.37
N VAL A 24 -8.81 7.70 -16.84
CA VAL A 24 -9.38 6.41 -17.24
C VAL A 24 -9.66 5.63 -15.94
N SER A 25 -10.91 5.64 -15.50
CA SER A 25 -11.41 4.62 -14.57
C SER A 25 -11.58 3.35 -15.40
N LEU A 26 -10.67 2.39 -15.24
CA LEU A 26 -10.79 1.10 -15.89
C LEU A 26 -11.68 0.22 -15.02
N ASP A 27 -12.93 0.10 -15.45
CA ASP A 27 -13.76 -1.03 -15.11
C ASP A 27 -13.04 -2.34 -15.51
N GLN A 28 -13.23 -3.33 -14.67
CA GLN A 28 -12.44 -4.54 -14.52
C GLN A 28 -12.28 -5.34 -15.81
N THR A 29 -11.06 -5.83 -16.08
CA THR A 29 -10.84 -7.05 -16.85
C THR A 29 -10.14 -8.07 -15.96
N VAL A 30 -10.92 -8.67 -15.05
CA VAL A 30 -10.54 -9.93 -14.41
C VAL A 30 -11.21 -11.05 -15.20
N GLN A 31 -10.40 -11.95 -15.76
CA GLN A 31 -10.88 -13.23 -16.27
C GLN A 31 -11.37 -14.06 -15.08
N THR A 32 -12.63 -13.87 -14.68
CA THR A 32 -13.38 -14.86 -13.91
C THR A 32 -14.02 -15.84 -14.88
N THR A 33 -13.96 -17.12 -14.55
CA THR A 33 -14.70 -18.19 -15.22
C THR A 33 -16.18 -17.79 -15.35
N LYS A 34 -16.67 -17.70 -16.59
CA LYS A 34 -18.03 -17.26 -16.93
C LYS A 34 -19.08 -18.04 -16.14
N PRO A 35 -19.91 -17.40 -15.29
CA PRO A 35 -21.21 -17.94 -14.96
C PRO A 35 -22.12 -17.79 -16.18
N ASN A 36 -23.07 -18.70 -16.34
CA ASN A 36 -24.04 -18.68 -17.43
C ASN A 36 -24.73 -17.31 -17.53
N ARG A 37 -24.72 -16.75 -18.74
CA ARG A 37 -25.33 -15.47 -19.06
C ARG A 37 -26.84 -15.67 -19.20
N GLU A 38 -27.57 -15.56 -18.09
CA GLU A 38 -29.01 -15.33 -18.17
C GLU A 38 -29.25 -13.92 -18.71
N GLN A 39 -29.90 -13.85 -19.88
CA GLN A 39 -30.35 -12.62 -20.51
C GLN A 39 -31.59 -12.10 -19.78
N GLY A 40 -31.40 -11.44 -18.63
CA GLY A 40 -32.41 -10.60 -18.00
C GLY A 40 -31.91 -9.16 -18.00
N GLY A 41 -32.58 -8.27 -18.74
CA GLY A 41 -32.30 -6.84 -18.63
C GLY A 41 -32.68 -6.37 -17.22
N ASP A 42 -31.71 -5.90 -16.44
CA ASP A 42 -31.96 -5.32 -15.13
C ASP A 42 -32.84 -4.07 -15.27
N ILE A 43 -34.14 -4.23 -14.98
CA ILE A 43 -35.07 -3.10 -14.87
C ILE A 43 -34.66 -2.31 -13.63
N VAL A 44 -34.23 -1.06 -13.84
CA VAL A 44 -33.88 -0.16 -12.74
C VAL A 44 -35.15 0.36 -12.09
N LEU A 45 -35.27 0.12 -10.79
CA LEU A 45 -36.37 0.62 -9.98
C LEU A 45 -36.09 2.07 -9.58
N LEU A 46 -36.79 3.02 -10.21
CA LEU A 46 -36.76 4.39 -9.72
C LEU A 46 -37.67 4.53 -8.48
N PRO A 47 -37.33 5.44 -7.55
CA PRO A 47 -38.21 5.80 -6.45
C PRO A 47 -39.63 6.15 -6.92
N GLN A 48 -40.62 5.82 -6.09
CA GLN A 48 -42.03 6.18 -6.36
C GLN A 48 -42.20 7.70 -6.35
N GLU A 49 -43.17 8.21 -7.09
CA GLU A 49 -43.52 9.63 -7.08
C GLU A 49 -44.21 10.02 -5.77
N PHE A 50 -43.98 11.24 -5.30
CA PHE A 50 -44.68 11.76 -4.14
C PHE A 50 -46.15 12.08 -4.50
N PRO A 51 -47.14 11.66 -3.71
CA PRO A 51 -48.55 11.85 -4.06
C PRO A 51 -48.91 13.35 -4.22
N PRO A 52 -49.44 13.78 -5.39
CA PRO A 52 -49.61 15.20 -5.69
C PRO A 52 -50.70 15.89 -4.86
N HIS A 53 -51.61 15.13 -4.26
CA HIS A 53 -52.73 15.63 -3.45
C HIS A 53 -52.34 15.93 -2.00
N LEU A 54 -51.18 15.47 -1.54
CA LEU A 54 -50.74 15.65 -0.17
C LEU A 54 -50.09 17.03 0.03
N PRO A 55 -50.32 17.68 1.18
CA PRO A 55 -49.76 19.00 1.46
C PRO A 55 -48.22 18.95 1.49
N LYS A 56 -47.60 19.89 0.75
CA LYS A 56 -46.15 20.09 0.76
C LYS A 56 -45.79 21.29 1.65
N PRO A 57 -44.63 21.27 2.32
CA PRO A 57 -44.13 22.47 2.98
C PRO A 57 -43.82 23.57 1.94
N PRO A 58 -43.74 24.85 2.36
CA PRO A 58 -43.32 25.93 1.47
C PRO A 58 -41.98 25.62 0.80
N ARG A 59 -41.77 26.18 -0.41
CA ARG A 59 -40.47 26.08 -1.09
C ARG A 59 -39.36 26.59 -0.16
N GLY A 60 -38.29 25.80 -0.05
CA GLY A 60 -37.19 26.09 0.86
C GLY A 60 -37.45 25.67 2.31
N SER A 61 -38.23 24.61 2.52
CA SER A 61 -38.39 23.93 3.80
C SER A 61 -38.34 22.41 3.60
N PHE A 62 -38.11 21.68 4.70
CA PHE A 62 -38.18 20.22 4.72
C PHE A 62 -39.57 19.74 5.09
N LEU A 63 -39.96 18.60 4.54
CA LEU A 63 -41.11 17.83 4.99
C LEU A 63 -40.69 17.05 6.26
N ARG A 64 -41.49 17.14 7.32
CA ARG A 64 -41.18 16.63 8.66
C ARG A 64 -42.40 15.97 9.29
N ASP A 65 -42.17 15.13 10.30
CA ASP A 65 -43.24 14.58 11.14
C ASP A 65 -43.79 15.63 12.12
N GLU A 66 -44.53 16.59 11.57
CA GLU A 66 -45.19 17.64 12.33
C GLU A 66 -46.49 18.06 11.65
N ALA A 67 -47.45 18.59 12.41
CA ALA A 67 -48.68 19.11 11.84
C ALA A 67 -48.39 20.38 11.01
N PRO A 68 -49.03 20.58 9.84
CA PRO A 68 -50.08 19.76 9.22
C PRO A 68 -49.56 18.65 8.27
N TYR A 69 -48.25 18.38 8.24
CA TYR A 69 -47.61 17.53 7.23
C TYR A 69 -47.35 16.08 7.65
N ARG A 70 -47.78 15.66 8.85
CA ARG A 70 -47.54 14.31 9.39
C ARG A 70 -47.92 13.18 8.41
N ASP A 71 -49.12 13.25 7.84
CA ASP A 71 -49.58 12.23 6.88
C ASP A 71 -48.73 12.26 5.59
N SER A 72 -48.36 13.47 5.13
CA SER A 72 -47.47 13.65 3.98
C SER A 72 -46.09 13.07 4.21
N PHE A 73 -45.55 13.22 5.44
CA PHE A 73 -44.27 12.64 5.82
C PHE A 73 -44.34 11.11 5.88
N GLY A 74 -45.42 10.55 6.43
CA GLY A 74 -45.66 9.10 6.42
C GLY A 74 -45.71 8.52 5.00
N GLU A 75 -46.44 9.18 4.09
CA GLU A 75 -46.53 8.79 2.68
C GLU A 75 -45.21 8.98 1.92
N ALA A 76 -44.42 9.99 2.29
CA ALA A 76 -43.06 10.13 1.77
C ALA A 76 -42.19 8.92 2.15
N LEU A 77 -42.25 8.49 3.41
CA LEU A 77 -41.50 7.34 3.92
C LEU A 77 -41.98 5.99 3.35
N SER A 78 -43.27 5.83 3.04
CA SER A 78 -43.81 4.58 2.46
C SER A 78 -43.64 4.49 0.94
N GLY A 79 -43.50 5.63 0.25
CA GLY A 79 -43.39 5.72 -1.21
C GLY A 79 -41.98 6.11 -1.68
N PRO A 80 -41.73 7.40 -1.96
CA PRO A 80 -40.45 7.87 -2.50
C PRO A 80 -39.21 7.48 -1.67
N TYR A 81 -39.35 7.40 -0.35
CA TYR A 81 -38.26 7.10 0.58
C TYR A 81 -38.39 5.69 1.23
N GLU A 82 -39.07 4.73 0.57
CA GLU A 82 -39.38 3.38 1.13
C GLU A 82 -38.18 2.59 1.68
N GLY A 83 -36.98 2.88 1.19
CA GLY A 83 -35.71 2.28 1.63
C GLY A 83 -35.03 2.99 2.81
N PHE A 84 -35.67 4.00 3.41
CA PHE A 84 -35.18 4.66 4.63
C PHE A 84 -35.87 4.06 5.86
N ALA A 85 -35.09 3.60 6.83
CA ALA A 85 -35.60 3.06 8.09
C ALA A 85 -34.89 3.70 9.29
N VAL A 86 -35.55 3.70 10.45
CA VAL A 86 -35.02 4.25 11.70
C VAL A 86 -35.36 3.29 12.83
N ASP A 87 -34.38 3.03 13.69
CA ASP A 87 -34.59 2.39 14.99
C ASP A 87 -34.36 3.44 16.08
N ASP A 88 -35.30 3.56 17.02
CA ASP A 88 -35.10 4.42 18.18
C ASP A 88 -34.21 3.78 19.26
N ALA A 89 -33.76 4.57 20.24
CA ALA A 89 -32.86 4.08 21.29
C ALA A 89 -33.48 2.95 22.14
N LYS A 90 -34.80 2.94 22.31
CA LYS A 90 -35.51 1.90 23.06
C LYS A 90 -35.52 0.60 22.26
N GLU A 91 -35.82 0.67 20.97
CA GLU A 91 -35.78 -0.47 20.05
C GLU A 91 -34.36 -1.05 19.93
N LEU A 92 -33.33 -0.20 19.89
CA LEU A 92 -31.93 -0.63 19.85
C LEU A 92 -31.49 -1.31 21.15
N SER A 93 -31.98 -0.86 22.30
CA SER A 93 -31.65 -1.47 23.61
C SER A 93 -32.22 -2.87 23.81
N LEU A 94 -33.21 -3.27 23.01
CA LEU A 94 -33.80 -4.59 23.06
C LEU A 94 -33.00 -5.60 22.21
N PRO A 95 -32.90 -6.86 22.64
CA PRO A 95 -32.42 -7.94 21.77
C PRO A 95 -33.24 -8.04 20.48
N CYS A 96 -32.61 -8.41 19.37
CA CYS A 96 -33.31 -8.78 18.14
C CYS A 96 -33.01 -10.23 17.78
N GLU A 97 -33.71 -10.79 16.79
CA GLU A 97 -33.42 -12.14 16.31
C GLU A 97 -31.94 -12.24 15.87
N GLY A 98 -31.15 -13.09 16.53
CA GLY A 98 -29.71 -13.24 16.30
C GLY A 98 -28.79 -12.33 17.13
N ASP A 99 -29.31 -11.36 17.88
CA ASP A 99 -28.57 -10.52 18.84
C ASP A 99 -29.22 -10.62 20.22
N ASN A 100 -28.54 -11.26 21.17
CA ASN A 100 -29.09 -11.53 22.50
C ASN A 100 -28.84 -10.41 23.52
N THR A 101 -28.09 -9.37 23.17
CA THR A 101 -27.64 -8.34 24.11
C THR A 101 -28.30 -6.98 23.87
N GLY A 102 -28.61 -6.65 22.61
CA GLY A 102 -29.05 -5.30 22.26
C GLY A 102 -27.88 -4.30 22.29
N ILE A 103 -28.15 -3.06 21.85
CA ILE A 103 -27.16 -1.99 21.74
C ILE A 103 -27.34 -1.02 22.92
N HIS A 104 -26.32 -0.91 23.76
CA HIS A 104 -26.32 -0.01 24.92
C HIS A 104 -25.51 1.25 24.62
N GLU A 105 -26.18 2.40 24.63
CA GLU A 105 -25.57 3.70 24.31
C GLU A 105 -24.36 4.03 25.19
N GLU A 106 -24.42 3.76 26.49
CA GLU A 106 -23.32 4.05 27.42
C GLU A 106 -22.01 3.36 27.04
N ILE A 107 -22.10 2.12 26.53
CA ILE A 107 -20.93 1.33 26.11
C ILE A 107 -20.34 1.93 24.83
N VAL A 108 -21.19 2.23 23.85
CA VAL A 108 -20.75 2.79 22.57
C VAL A 108 -20.16 4.20 22.77
N LEU A 109 -20.83 5.05 23.55
CA LEU A 109 -20.39 6.40 23.85
C LEU A 109 -19.04 6.39 24.61
N SER A 110 -18.88 5.54 25.62
CA SER A 110 -17.61 5.43 26.36
C SER A 110 -16.45 5.01 25.45
N SER A 111 -16.68 4.10 24.51
CA SER A 111 -15.67 3.73 23.51
C SER A 111 -15.33 4.90 22.59
N LEU A 112 -16.32 5.68 22.13
CA LEU A 112 -16.12 6.86 21.29
C LEU A 112 -15.39 8.00 22.01
N GLU A 113 -15.69 8.26 23.28
CA GLU A 113 -14.98 9.22 24.12
C GLU A 113 -13.52 8.80 24.35
N THR A 114 -13.28 7.49 24.56
CA THR A 114 -11.92 6.95 24.71
C THR A 114 -11.11 7.17 23.42
N MET A 115 -11.70 6.83 22.27
CA MET A 115 -11.14 7.10 20.95
C MET A 115 -10.84 8.59 20.72
N GLU A 116 -11.73 9.49 21.14
CA GLU A 116 -11.48 10.95 21.10
C GLU A 116 -10.29 11.35 21.97
N GLY A 117 -10.25 10.89 23.22
CA GLY A 117 -9.17 11.18 24.17
C GLY A 117 -7.78 10.72 23.69
N GLU A 118 -7.75 9.69 22.84
CA GLU A 118 -6.53 9.16 22.22
C GLU A 118 -6.12 9.90 20.94
N GLY A 119 -6.95 10.83 20.45
CA GLY A 119 -6.65 11.66 19.30
C GLY A 119 -6.75 10.95 17.94
N ILE A 120 -7.56 9.88 17.85
CA ILE A 120 -7.71 9.15 16.58
C ILE A 120 -8.58 9.88 15.55
N PHE A 121 -9.46 10.78 16.00
CA PHE A 121 -10.29 11.60 15.12
C PHE A 121 -9.47 12.72 14.49
N ARG A 122 -9.48 12.80 13.16
CA ARG A 122 -8.68 13.78 12.42
C ARG A 122 -9.52 14.52 11.39
N THR A 123 -9.13 15.77 11.11
CA THR A 123 -9.69 16.51 9.97
C THR A 123 -9.12 15.97 8.68
N ASP A 124 -9.99 15.66 7.74
CA ASP A 124 -9.59 15.16 6.43
C ASP A 124 -9.29 16.31 5.47
N VAL A 125 -8.20 16.17 4.71
CA VAL A 125 -7.91 17.04 3.57
C VAL A 125 -8.29 16.31 2.28
N THR A 126 -9.43 16.71 1.75
CA THR A 126 -10.06 16.12 0.57
C THR A 126 -9.76 16.91 -0.70
N GLN A 127 -10.07 16.32 -1.85
CA GLN A 127 -9.98 16.94 -3.17
C GLN A 127 -11.22 16.55 -4.01
N PRO A 128 -12.40 17.13 -3.71
CA PRO A 128 -13.70 16.66 -4.21
C PRO A 128 -13.83 16.54 -5.73
N PHE A 129 -13.13 17.39 -6.48
CA PHE A 129 -13.18 17.43 -7.94
C PHE A 129 -12.01 16.68 -8.61
N GLY A 130 -11.33 15.83 -7.85
CA GLY A 130 -10.25 14.97 -8.33
C GLY A 130 -8.87 15.64 -8.34
N LEU A 131 -7.85 14.82 -8.63
CA LEU A 131 -6.46 15.22 -8.56
C LEU A 131 -6.17 16.41 -9.49
N GLY A 132 -5.55 17.46 -8.93
CA GLY A 132 -5.25 18.72 -9.63
C GLY A 132 -6.26 19.84 -9.38
N THR A 133 -7.32 19.58 -8.62
CA THR A 133 -8.28 20.60 -8.18
C THR A 133 -7.97 21.11 -6.77
N LYS A 134 -8.68 22.12 -6.28
CA LYS A 134 -8.41 22.68 -4.94
C LYS A 134 -8.69 21.65 -3.84
N CYS A 135 -7.79 21.56 -2.87
CA CYS A 135 -8.04 20.79 -1.67
C CYS A 135 -9.00 21.52 -0.71
N ALA A 136 -9.69 20.76 0.14
CA ALA A 136 -10.64 21.27 1.13
C ALA A 136 -10.56 20.48 2.43
N LYS A 137 -10.63 21.20 3.56
CA LYS A 137 -10.78 20.61 4.90
C LYS A 137 -12.22 20.19 5.11
N THR A 138 -12.44 19.04 5.74
CA THR A 138 -13.76 18.68 6.23
C THR A 138 -14.08 19.42 7.53
N TYR A 139 -15.33 19.82 7.72
CA TYR A 139 -15.80 20.32 9.03
C TYR A 139 -15.89 19.22 10.07
N VAL A 140 -16.07 17.98 9.60
CA VAL A 140 -16.17 16.78 10.43
C VAL A 140 -14.77 16.19 10.62
N THR A 141 -14.46 15.81 11.84
CA THR A 141 -13.29 14.97 12.15
C THR A 141 -13.70 13.50 12.13
N ARG A 142 -12.87 12.64 11.56
CA ARG A 142 -13.19 11.23 11.33
C ARG A 142 -12.07 10.29 11.73
N CYS A 143 -12.45 9.04 11.97
CA CYS A 143 -11.54 7.90 11.93
C CYS A 143 -12.22 6.76 11.17
N LEU A 144 -11.43 5.86 10.58
CA LEU A 144 -11.91 4.69 9.89
C LEU A 144 -11.54 3.46 10.72
N VAL A 145 -12.51 2.61 11.01
CA VAL A 145 -12.32 1.31 11.68
C VAL A 145 -12.84 0.22 10.76
N GLY A 146 -12.25 -0.98 10.77
CA GLY A 146 -12.79 -2.07 9.97
C GLY A 146 -11.87 -3.28 9.86
N GLU A 147 -12.14 -4.09 8.84
CA GLU A 147 -11.34 -5.26 8.53
C GLU A 147 -9.87 -4.92 8.23
N ARG A 148 -8.98 -5.86 8.57
CA ARG A 148 -7.53 -5.70 8.40
C ARG A 148 -7.17 -5.40 6.95
N GLY A 149 -6.45 -4.30 6.74
CA GLY A 149 -5.96 -3.90 5.43
C GLY A 149 -7.01 -3.22 4.54
N THR A 150 -8.20 -2.95 5.08
CA THR A 150 -9.25 -2.26 4.36
C THR A 150 -9.06 -0.74 4.41
N THR A 151 -9.43 -0.08 3.31
CA THR A 151 -9.35 1.37 3.14
C THR A 151 -10.65 1.92 2.59
N TYR A 152 -11.01 3.15 2.92
CA TYR A 152 -12.19 3.82 2.37
C TYR A 152 -11.79 5.02 1.51
N LYS A 153 -12.25 5.09 0.27
CA LYS A 153 -11.96 6.22 -0.63
C LYS A 153 -13.18 7.10 -0.80
N TYR A 154 -13.02 8.39 -0.53
CA TYR A 154 -14.06 9.38 -0.76
C TYR A 154 -13.42 10.74 -1.08
N LEU A 155 -14.04 11.51 -1.97
CA LEU A 155 -13.61 12.88 -2.34
C LEU A 155 -12.09 13.00 -2.61
N GLY A 156 -11.48 12.02 -3.29
CA GLY A 156 -10.05 12.04 -3.62
C GLY A 156 -9.07 11.68 -2.49
N LEU A 157 -9.56 11.36 -1.29
CA LEU A 157 -8.78 10.86 -0.16
C LEU A 157 -9.04 9.35 0.05
N ARG A 158 -7.98 8.57 0.31
CA ARG A 158 -8.09 7.19 0.81
C ARG A 158 -7.74 7.15 2.29
N MET A 159 -8.73 6.85 3.13
CA MET A 159 -8.58 6.62 4.56
C MET A 159 -8.15 5.17 4.82
N PHE A 160 -7.31 4.95 5.81
CA PHE A 160 -6.78 3.64 6.19
C PHE A 160 -7.38 3.22 7.53
N ALA A 161 -7.88 1.98 7.61
CA ALA A 161 -8.63 1.53 8.77
C ALA A 161 -7.71 1.19 9.95
N HIS A 162 -8.15 1.58 11.15
CA HIS A 162 -7.78 0.93 12.40
C HIS A 162 -8.42 -0.47 12.42
N PRO A 163 -7.65 -1.56 12.56
CA PRO A 163 -8.21 -2.90 12.59
C PRO A 163 -9.07 -3.12 13.84
N TRP A 164 -10.26 -3.72 13.68
CA TRP A 164 -11.11 -4.07 14.82
C TRP A 164 -10.93 -5.51 15.36
N THR A 165 -9.94 -6.26 14.86
CA THR A 165 -9.59 -7.61 15.33
C THR A 165 -8.09 -7.77 15.57
N ASP A 166 -7.74 -8.41 16.68
CA ASP A 166 -6.37 -8.76 17.06
C ASP A 166 -5.95 -10.14 16.53
N GLY A 167 -6.01 -10.36 15.22
CA GLY A 167 -5.15 -11.33 14.52
C GLY A 167 -5.00 -12.77 15.07
N SER A 168 -5.86 -13.27 15.96
CA SER A 168 -5.68 -14.59 16.59
C SER A 168 -6.26 -15.75 15.79
N GLU A 169 -6.83 -15.50 14.60
CA GLU A 169 -7.54 -16.53 13.82
C GLU A 169 -6.89 -16.91 12.48
N GLU A 170 -5.72 -16.36 12.11
CA GLU A 170 -5.03 -16.77 10.85
C GLU A 170 -4.15 -18.02 10.99
N ALA A 171 -4.32 -18.83 12.04
CA ALA A 171 -3.58 -20.09 12.24
C ALA A 171 -4.46 -21.32 12.49
N ALA A 172 -5.70 -21.34 12.00
CA ALA A 172 -6.56 -22.51 12.11
C ALA A 172 -7.39 -22.76 10.85
N ASP A 173 -6.71 -23.15 9.77
CA ASP A 173 -7.26 -24.23 8.94
C ASP A 173 -6.14 -25.18 8.49
N ASP A 174 -6.53 -26.44 8.34
CA ASP A 174 -5.73 -27.60 7.93
C ASP A 174 -4.87 -28.32 8.99
N ARG A 175 -5.54 -29.04 9.90
CA ARG A 175 -5.45 -30.52 9.97
C ARG A 175 -6.42 -31.12 11.00
N GLY A 176 -7.12 -32.16 10.56
CA GLY A 176 -8.32 -32.69 11.21
C GLY A 176 -8.16 -33.29 12.62
N GLY A 177 -9.31 -33.32 13.30
CA GLY A 177 -9.70 -34.38 14.24
C GLY A 177 -9.06 -34.39 15.63
N LYS A 178 -9.75 -33.82 16.62
CA LYS A 178 -10.34 -34.55 17.78
C LYS A 178 -10.76 -33.57 18.88
N LYS A 179 -12.04 -33.67 19.25
CA LYS A 179 -12.65 -33.09 20.45
C LYS A 179 -11.78 -33.33 21.70
N ARG A 180 -11.39 -32.29 22.42
CA ARG A 180 -11.05 -32.39 23.86
C ARG A 180 -11.63 -31.21 24.65
N LYS A 181 -12.67 -31.52 25.42
CA LYS A 181 -13.14 -30.77 26.60
C LYS A 181 -11.97 -30.44 27.52
N ARG A 182 -11.83 -29.20 27.98
CA ARG A 182 -11.19 -28.87 29.27
C ARG A 182 -12.01 -27.81 30.02
N ARG A 183 -12.00 -27.98 31.33
CA ARG A 183 -13.02 -27.59 32.32
C ARG A 183 -12.77 -26.17 32.84
N LYS A 184 -13.88 -25.49 33.18
CA LYS A 184 -13.95 -24.41 34.17
C LYS A 184 -13.35 -24.85 35.52
N ARG A 185 -12.53 -23.98 36.13
CA ARG A 185 -12.54 -23.62 37.58
C ARG A 185 -11.29 -22.81 37.92
N ALA A 186 -11.46 -21.57 38.36
CA ALA A 186 -11.16 -21.14 39.73
C ALA A 186 -11.45 -19.64 39.87
N GLN A 187 -12.47 -19.33 40.67
CA GLN A 187 -12.65 -18.06 41.38
C GLN A 187 -11.57 -17.93 42.47
N GLY A 188 -11.17 -16.70 42.77
CA GLY A 188 -10.63 -16.36 44.09
C GLY A 188 -9.62 -15.21 44.08
N CYS A 189 -10.08 -14.07 44.62
CA CYS A 189 -9.33 -13.08 45.41
C CYS A 189 -7.97 -12.56 44.91
N ASP A 190 -7.94 -11.32 44.40
CA ASP A 190 -7.30 -10.22 45.11
C ASP A 190 -7.60 -8.87 44.45
N ALA A 191 -8.73 -8.29 44.86
CA ALA A 191 -9.13 -6.94 44.51
C ALA A 191 -8.40 -5.95 45.45
N LYS A 192 -7.18 -5.49 45.09
CA LYS A 192 -6.66 -4.16 45.51
C LYS A 192 -5.29 -3.70 44.99
N VAL A 193 -4.63 -4.36 44.03
CA VAL A 193 -3.30 -3.92 43.56
C VAL A 193 -3.18 -3.67 42.04
N ASP A 194 -4.24 -3.86 41.24
CA ASP A 194 -4.20 -3.64 39.78
C ASP A 194 -4.59 -2.21 39.31
N GLN A 195 -4.66 -1.23 40.22
CA GLN A 195 -5.19 0.11 39.88
C GLN A 195 -4.18 1.11 39.30
N LEU A 196 -2.95 0.72 38.95
CA LEU A 196 -1.94 1.69 38.50
C LEU A 196 -1.05 1.28 37.32
N ASN A 197 -1.47 0.32 36.48
CA ASN A 197 -0.83 0.09 35.17
C ASN A 197 -1.88 -0.37 34.13
N GLN A 198 -2.80 0.51 33.73
CA GLN A 198 -3.62 0.27 32.54
C GLN A 198 -2.80 0.60 31.30
N ALA A 199 -2.16 -0.43 30.75
CA ALA A 199 -1.81 -0.38 29.34
C ALA A 199 -3.12 -0.24 28.54
N PHE A 200 -3.21 0.88 27.83
CA PHE A 200 -4.12 1.17 26.73
C PHE A 200 -4.42 -0.06 25.86
N ASP A 201 -5.66 -0.21 25.42
CA ASP A 201 -6.08 -1.30 24.53
C ASP A 201 -7.00 -0.77 23.42
N GLU A 202 -6.42 -0.16 22.38
CA GLU A 202 -7.09 0.22 21.12
C GLU A 202 -8.03 -0.88 20.60
N ALA A 203 -7.62 -2.14 20.78
CA ALA A 203 -8.38 -3.31 20.35
C ALA A 203 -9.73 -3.41 21.07
N LYS A 204 -9.83 -2.96 22.32
CA LYS A 204 -11.09 -2.97 23.07
C LYS A 204 -12.10 -1.98 22.48
N THR A 205 -11.69 -0.75 22.17
CA THR A 205 -12.61 0.28 21.63
C THR A 205 -13.07 -0.08 20.22
N THR A 206 -12.14 -0.50 19.35
CA THR A 206 -12.43 -0.94 17.99
C THR A 206 -13.28 -2.23 17.97
N SER A 207 -13.07 -3.14 18.94
CA SER A 207 -13.92 -4.33 19.13
C SER A 207 -15.36 -3.96 19.52
N THR A 208 -15.58 -2.96 20.37
CA THR A 208 -16.94 -2.44 20.64
C THR A 208 -17.62 -1.94 19.36
N ILE A 209 -16.88 -1.25 18.49
CA ILE A 209 -17.42 -0.80 17.19
C ILE A 209 -17.73 -1.99 16.28
N GLN A 210 -16.93 -3.06 16.31
CA GLN A 210 -17.22 -4.29 15.58
C GLN A 210 -18.49 -4.98 16.09
N GLU A 211 -18.66 -5.09 17.41
CA GLU A 211 -19.85 -5.66 18.04
C GLU A 211 -21.10 -4.86 17.67
N LEU A 212 -21.02 -3.53 17.70
CA LEU A 212 -22.07 -2.64 17.20
C LEU A 212 -22.41 -2.95 15.74
N GLY A 213 -21.40 -3.13 14.88
CA GLY A 213 -21.59 -3.51 13.47
C GLY A 213 -22.28 -4.85 13.27
N LYS A 214 -21.98 -5.85 14.11
CA LYS A 214 -22.63 -7.17 14.11
C LYS A 214 -24.11 -7.05 14.50
N SER A 215 -24.44 -6.30 15.56
CA SER A 215 -25.83 -6.03 15.95
C SER A 215 -26.61 -5.32 14.84
N LEU A 216 -26.02 -4.29 14.23
CA LEU A 216 -26.66 -3.57 13.11
C LEU A 216 -26.81 -4.42 11.85
N THR A 217 -25.93 -5.40 11.62
CA THR A 217 -26.07 -6.36 10.51
C THR A 217 -27.35 -7.18 10.66
N MET A 218 -27.62 -7.70 11.87
CA MET A 218 -28.85 -8.45 12.15
C MET A 218 -30.10 -7.59 11.95
N ARG A 219 -30.08 -6.36 12.47
CA ARG A 219 -31.19 -5.40 12.32
C ARG A 219 -31.42 -5.01 10.86
N THR A 220 -30.35 -4.77 10.12
CA THR A 220 -30.41 -4.48 8.70
C THR A 220 -31.05 -5.62 7.92
N ALA A 221 -30.74 -6.87 8.27
CA ALA A 221 -31.36 -8.03 7.63
C ALA A 221 -32.88 -8.07 7.89
N ASN A 222 -33.36 -7.61 9.04
CA ASN A 222 -34.80 -7.52 9.33
C ASN A 222 -35.46 -6.42 8.48
N HIS A 223 -34.88 -5.23 8.48
CA HIS A 223 -35.36 -4.10 7.66
C HIS A 223 -35.42 -4.42 6.17
N LEU A 224 -34.44 -5.16 5.65
CA LEU A 224 -34.45 -5.64 4.27
C LEU A 224 -35.56 -6.65 4.00
N ARG A 225 -35.86 -7.57 4.93
CA ARG A 225 -37.00 -8.49 4.81
C ARG A 225 -38.32 -7.74 4.78
N ASP A 226 -38.48 -6.73 5.63
CA ASP A 226 -39.70 -5.93 5.68
C ASP A 226 -39.88 -5.11 4.40
N LEU A 227 -38.80 -4.51 3.88
CA LEU A 227 -38.79 -3.81 2.60
C LEU A 227 -39.17 -4.75 1.44
N ASP A 228 -38.59 -5.95 1.41
CA ASP A 228 -38.89 -6.96 0.39
C ASP A 228 -40.35 -7.40 0.44
N GLN A 229 -40.91 -7.60 1.64
CA GLN A 229 -42.32 -7.93 1.82
C GLN A 229 -43.22 -6.82 1.26
N ARG A 230 -42.95 -5.55 1.58
CA ARG A 230 -43.69 -4.40 1.05
C ARG A 230 -43.59 -4.33 -0.48
N ARG A 231 -42.39 -4.50 -1.05
CA ARG A 231 -42.18 -4.51 -2.51
C ARG A 231 -42.92 -5.66 -3.20
N ARG A 232 -42.93 -6.86 -2.62
CA ARG A 232 -43.71 -8.00 -3.15
C ARG A 232 -45.22 -7.75 -3.13
N GLN A 233 -45.75 -7.17 -2.05
CA GLN A 233 -47.18 -6.84 -1.96
C GLN A 233 -47.62 -5.90 -3.09
N ARG A 234 -46.77 -4.95 -3.47
CA ARG A 234 -47.00 -4.02 -4.60
C ARG A 234 -46.50 -4.52 -5.95
N ARG A 235 -46.08 -5.79 -6.07
CA ARG A 235 -45.52 -6.40 -7.29
C ARG A 235 -44.31 -5.66 -7.87
N ALA A 236 -43.52 -5.02 -7.03
CA ALA A 236 -42.24 -4.43 -7.38
C ALA A 236 -41.12 -5.49 -7.37
N PRO A 237 -39.95 -5.22 -7.99
CA PRO A 237 -38.78 -6.09 -7.92
C PRO A 237 -38.36 -6.37 -6.47
N ALA A 238 -37.89 -7.61 -6.23
CA ALA A 238 -37.37 -8.01 -4.92
C ALA A 238 -36.12 -7.20 -4.55
N THR A 239 -35.90 -7.02 -3.24
CA THR A 239 -34.69 -6.35 -2.74
C THR A 239 -33.44 -7.16 -3.05
N ARG A 240 -32.34 -6.47 -3.36
CA ARG A 240 -31.00 -7.03 -3.57
C ARG A 240 -30.05 -6.70 -2.40
N GLY A 241 -30.59 -6.02 -1.39
CA GLY A 241 -29.93 -5.46 -0.24
C GLY A 241 -28.96 -6.42 0.44
N ARG A 242 -27.75 -5.93 0.74
CA ARG A 242 -26.77 -6.67 1.55
C ARG A 242 -26.66 -6.07 2.95
N PRO A 243 -26.81 -6.89 4.02
CA PRO A 243 -26.81 -6.39 5.39
C PRO A 243 -25.42 -6.27 6.03
N ASN A 244 -24.39 -6.86 5.43
CA ASN A 244 -23.06 -6.97 6.03
C ASN A 244 -22.24 -5.68 5.90
N PHE A 245 -21.29 -5.47 6.80
CA PHE A 245 -20.39 -4.32 6.81
C PHE A 245 -18.94 -4.73 7.07
N ASP A 246 -18.00 -4.15 6.31
CA ASP A 246 -16.56 -4.42 6.47
C ASP A 246 -15.82 -3.26 7.14
N ILE A 247 -16.46 -2.10 7.22
CA ILE A 247 -15.92 -0.89 7.83
C ILE A 247 -16.98 -0.11 8.60
N CYS A 248 -16.49 0.75 9.48
CA CYS A 248 -17.21 1.85 10.10
C CYS A 248 -16.42 3.15 9.93
N LEU A 249 -17.00 4.12 9.21
CA LEU A 249 -16.50 5.49 9.20
C LEU A 249 -17.14 6.25 10.37
N ILE A 250 -16.35 6.56 11.38
CA ILE A 250 -16.83 7.22 12.60
C ILE A 250 -16.63 8.73 12.43
N ASN A 251 -17.68 9.48 12.70
CA ASN A 251 -17.73 10.92 12.54
C ASN A 251 -17.90 11.56 13.91
N ARG A 252 -17.09 12.57 14.22
CA ARG A 252 -17.28 13.49 15.33
C ARG A 252 -17.62 14.86 14.77
N MET A 253 -18.74 15.42 15.20
CA MET A 253 -19.31 16.66 14.67
C MET A 253 -19.72 17.58 15.81
N GLU A 254 -19.49 18.87 15.65
CA GLU A 254 -19.94 19.90 16.59
C GLU A 254 -20.44 21.11 15.81
N SER A 255 -21.42 21.83 16.36
CA SER A 255 -21.89 23.07 15.74
C SER A 255 -20.86 24.17 15.99
N SER A 256 -20.22 24.66 14.93
CA SER A 256 -19.26 25.77 15.01
C SER A 256 -19.71 26.98 14.20
N PRO A 257 -19.10 28.17 14.42
CA PRO A 257 -19.29 29.33 13.55
C PRO A 257 -18.81 29.10 12.11
N ASP A 258 -17.88 28.17 11.89
CA ASP A 258 -17.30 27.88 10.57
C ASP A 258 -18.23 27.06 9.67
N LEU A 259 -19.22 26.37 10.26
CA LEU A 259 -20.23 25.66 9.50
C LEU A 259 -21.05 26.63 8.65
N LYS A 260 -21.24 26.27 7.38
CA LYS A 260 -22.02 27.09 6.46
C LYS A 260 -23.50 27.08 6.88
N PRO A 261 -24.18 28.24 6.88
CA PRO A 261 -25.63 28.27 6.94
C PRO A 261 -26.21 27.40 5.84
N TYR A 262 -27.23 26.61 6.16
CA TYR A 262 -27.92 25.83 5.15
C TYR A 262 -28.69 26.78 4.24
N ASN A 263 -28.45 26.69 2.93
CA ASN A 263 -29.17 27.47 1.93
C ASN A 263 -29.99 26.51 1.05
N PHE A 264 -31.31 26.64 1.11
CA PHE A 264 -32.24 25.87 0.28
C PHE A 264 -32.11 26.19 -1.22
N GLY A 265 -31.46 27.30 -1.59
CA GLY A 265 -31.30 27.75 -2.98
C GLY A 265 -30.11 27.19 -3.75
N VAL A 266 -29.32 26.25 -3.20
CA VAL A 266 -28.17 25.69 -3.92
C VAL A 266 -28.65 24.65 -4.94
N GLY A 267 -28.86 25.17 -6.14
CA GLY A 267 -29.37 24.58 -7.38
C GLY A 267 -29.59 25.70 -8.42
N GLU A 268 -29.79 26.94 -7.97
CA GLU A 268 -29.89 28.11 -8.86
C GLU A 268 -28.50 28.64 -9.26
N HIS A 269 -28.40 28.96 -10.55
CA HIS A 269 -27.22 29.51 -11.21
C HIS A 269 -26.51 30.60 -10.41
N ASN A 270 -25.19 30.62 -10.57
CA ASN A 270 -24.24 31.63 -10.16
C ASN A 270 -24.54 32.98 -10.84
N ASN A 271 -25.68 33.61 -10.52
CA ASN A 271 -25.97 34.98 -10.92
C ASN A 271 -25.58 35.89 -9.77
N LYS A 272 -24.45 36.58 -9.95
CA LYS A 272 -23.97 37.63 -9.06
C LYS A 272 -24.91 38.84 -9.10
N SER A 273 -26.11 38.73 -8.53
CA SER A 273 -27.01 39.87 -8.36
C SER A 273 -28.09 39.64 -7.30
N SER A 274 -27.70 39.40 -6.05
CA SER A 274 -28.57 39.68 -4.90
C SER A 274 -27.75 39.88 -3.61
N ARG A 275 -26.85 40.87 -3.64
CA ARG A 275 -26.38 41.51 -2.40
C ARG A 275 -27.53 42.36 -1.84
N SER A 276 -28.50 41.75 -1.16
CA SER A 276 -29.38 42.45 -0.17
C SER A 276 -30.48 41.59 0.48
N GLY A 277 -30.48 40.26 0.37
CA GLY A 277 -31.41 39.43 1.13
C GLY A 277 -30.72 38.75 2.30
N LYS A 278 -30.91 39.24 3.53
CA LYS A 278 -30.62 38.46 4.73
C LYS A 278 -31.60 37.27 4.77
N ASN A 279 -31.29 36.19 4.04
CA ASN A 279 -31.89 34.89 4.33
C ASN A 279 -31.15 34.34 5.56
N GLU A 280 -31.53 34.85 6.73
CA GLU A 280 -31.28 34.21 8.02
C GLU A 280 -32.03 32.86 8.00
N GLY A 281 -31.43 31.83 7.42
CA GLY A 281 -32.02 30.49 7.36
C GLY A 281 -32.13 29.90 8.75
N ASN A 282 -33.17 30.24 9.52
CA ASN A 282 -33.63 29.65 10.78
C ASN A 282 -32.56 29.17 11.80
N GLY A 283 -31.33 29.68 11.74
CA GLY A 283 -30.20 29.15 12.51
C GLY A 283 -29.73 27.74 12.13
N THR A 284 -30.16 27.18 10.99
CA THR A 284 -29.73 25.83 10.53
C THR A 284 -28.40 25.89 9.80
N LYS A 285 -27.49 24.98 10.14
CA LYS A 285 -26.14 24.87 9.58
C LYS A 285 -25.91 23.47 9.01
N THR A 286 -25.04 23.39 8.01
CA THR A 286 -24.68 22.13 7.33
C THR A 286 -23.34 21.60 7.85
N SER A 287 -23.37 20.43 8.49
CA SER A 287 -22.16 19.71 8.92
C SER A 287 -21.57 18.89 7.76
N VAL A 288 -22.44 18.19 7.02
CA VAL A 288 -22.09 17.43 5.80
C VAL A 288 -23.08 17.78 4.71
N SER A 289 -22.60 18.32 3.59
CA SER A 289 -23.44 18.72 2.45
C SER A 289 -24.11 17.54 1.75
N TRP A 290 -25.06 17.83 0.85
CA TRP A 290 -25.72 16.81 0.02
C TRP A 290 -24.72 15.93 -0.72
N HIS A 291 -24.83 14.62 -0.53
CA HIS A 291 -24.02 13.62 -1.21
C HIS A 291 -24.71 12.26 -1.24
N ALA A 292 -24.20 11.38 -2.10
CA ALA A 292 -24.38 9.94 -1.97
C ALA A 292 -23.03 9.33 -1.61
N ASP A 293 -23.05 8.24 -0.85
CA ASP A 293 -21.83 7.57 -0.40
C ASP A 293 -21.15 6.83 -1.55
N SER A 294 -19.84 7.05 -1.73
CA SER A 294 -19.05 6.44 -2.81
C SER A 294 -18.37 5.14 -2.38
N SER A 295 -17.89 4.36 -3.36
CA SER A 295 -17.05 3.15 -3.16
C SER A 295 -17.76 1.96 -2.50
N LEU A 296 -19.10 1.94 -2.53
CA LEU A 296 -19.90 0.90 -1.88
C LEU A 296 -20.30 -0.21 -2.85
N GLU A 297 -20.40 -1.44 -2.36
CA GLU A 297 -21.01 -2.53 -3.12
C GLU A 297 -22.41 -2.15 -3.59
N HIS A 298 -22.76 -2.53 -4.82
CA HIS A 298 -24.07 -2.17 -5.37
C HIS A 298 -25.17 -2.80 -4.53
N TYR A 299 -26.19 -1.99 -4.21
CA TYR A 299 -27.31 -2.37 -3.35
C TYR A 299 -26.89 -2.73 -1.91
N SER A 300 -25.68 -2.38 -1.46
CA SER A 300 -25.33 -2.55 -0.06
C SER A 300 -26.03 -1.51 0.81
N THR A 301 -26.48 -1.94 1.99
CA THR A 301 -27.07 -1.03 2.96
C THR A 301 -25.99 -0.17 3.62
N ILE A 302 -26.35 1.06 4.00
CA ILE A 302 -25.59 1.88 4.94
C ILE A 302 -26.38 1.93 6.26
N ALA A 303 -25.75 1.55 7.37
CA ALA A 303 -26.34 1.69 8.70
C ALA A 303 -25.60 2.75 9.51
N VAL A 304 -26.32 3.63 10.19
CA VAL A 304 -25.72 4.74 10.93
C VAL A 304 -26.26 4.77 12.35
N TYR A 305 -25.42 4.37 13.30
CA TYR A 305 -25.68 4.60 14.73
C TYR A 305 -25.18 5.98 15.13
N GLN A 306 -25.88 6.65 16.05
CA GLN A 306 -25.46 7.98 16.49
C GLN A 306 -25.80 8.28 17.95
N THR A 307 -24.95 9.06 18.61
CA THR A 307 -25.08 9.43 20.03
C THR A 307 -24.53 10.84 20.26
N LEU A 308 -25.02 11.52 21.29
CA LEU A 308 -24.66 12.88 21.66
C LEU A 308 -23.85 12.88 22.96
N LEU A 309 -22.69 13.53 22.93
CA LEU A 309 -21.88 13.79 24.12
C LEU A 309 -22.64 14.74 25.06
N GLY A 310 -22.84 14.33 26.31
CA GLY A 310 -23.54 15.15 27.31
C GLY A 310 -25.06 15.19 27.14
N GLY A 311 -25.65 14.26 26.37
CA GLY A 311 -27.10 14.06 26.33
C GLY A 311 -27.67 13.93 27.74
N CYS A 312 -28.64 14.78 28.06
CA CYS A 312 -29.27 14.90 29.37
C CYS A 312 -29.49 13.53 30.02
N ARG A 313 -28.75 13.24 31.10
CA ARG A 313 -29.18 12.23 32.07
C ARG A 313 -30.61 12.60 32.41
N THR A 314 -31.58 11.78 32.03
CA THR A 314 -32.97 11.89 32.48
C THR A 314 -33.06 11.50 33.95
N GLY A 315 -32.31 12.22 34.79
CA GLY A 315 -32.25 12.10 36.23
C GLY A 315 -32.91 13.31 36.86
N ASN A 316 -34.24 13.29 36.93
CA ASN A 316 -35.04 13.79 38.04
C ASN A 316 -34.70 15.15 38.71
N ASP A 317 -34.11 16.12 38.02
CA ASP A 317 -33.89 17.45 38.59
C ASP A 317 -35.13 18.34 38.41
N LYS A 318 -35.97 18.36 39.44
CA LYS A 318 -37.07 19.31 39.61
C LYS A 318 -36.52 20.71 39.92
N SER A 319 -35.91 21.37 38.95
CA SER A 319 -35.66 22.82 39.03
C SER A 319 -36.58 23.55 38.04
N LYS A 320 -37.59 24.24 38.60
CA LYS A 320 -38.50 25.12 37.87
C LYS A 320 -37.72 26.33 37.33
N SER A 321 -37.24 26.26 36.09
CA SER A 321 -36.87 27.47 35.34
C SER A 321 -38.04 27.91 34.46
N LYS A 322 -38.34 29.21 34.49
CA LYS A 322 -39.46 29.83 33.76
C LYS A 322 -39.26 29.60 32.25
N ALA A 323 -40.19 28.88 31.63
CA ALA A 323 -40.21 28.62 30.20
C ALA A 323 -40.59 29.91 29.42
N THR A 324 -39.58 30.67 29.00
CA THR A 324 -39.72 31.51 27.80
C THR A 324 -39.89 30.59 26.58
N LYS A 325 -40.84 30.87 25.69
CA LYS A 325 -41.05 30.16 24.41
C LYS A 325 -39.74 30.13 23.60
N LYS A 326 -38.90 29.13 23.81
CA LYS A 326 -37.76 28.80 22.95
C LYS A 326 -38.30 28.17 21.67
N ASN A 327 -37.70 28.52 20.54
CA ASN A 327 -37.97 27.89 19.26
C ASN A 327 -37.72 26.38 19.43
N SER A 328 -38.71 25.53 19.14
CA SER A 328 -38.72 24.10 19.52
C SER A 328 -37.61 23.27 18.89
N ASP A 329 -36.87 23.85 17.95
CA ASP A 329 -35.84 23.21 17.15
C ASP A 329 -34.42 23.65 17.46
N GLU A 330 -34.19 24.50 18.47
CA GLU A 330 -32.83 24.89 18.87
C GLU A 330 -32.04 23.69 19.44
N GLY A 331 -30.78 23.51 19.02
CA GLY A 331 -29.89 22.47 19.56
C GLY A 331 -30.11 21.05 19.05
N LYS A 332 -30.71 20.87 17.86
CA LYS A 332 -31.05 19.54 17.31
C LYS A 332 -30.17 19.15 16.14
N TRP A 333 -29.93 17.84 16.00
CA TRP A 333 -29.29 17.23 14.85
C TRP A 333 -30.30 16.51 13.95
N TRP A 334 -30.09 16.62 12.65
CA TRP A 334 -30.99 16.05 11.64
C TRP A 334 -30.21 15.39 10.51
N VAL A 335 -30.79 14.33 9.95
CA VAL A 335 -30.45 13.89 8.60
C VAL A 335 -31.54 14.37 7.67
N ALA A 336 -31.17 15.07 6.61
CA ALA A 336 -32.08 15.43 5.54
C ALA A 336 -31.79 14.60 4.29
N LEU A 337 -32.85 14.24 3.57
CA LEU A 337 -32.85 13.30 2.45
C LEU A 337 -33.56 13.94 1.26
N ARG A 338 -33.09 13.67 0.05
CA ARG A 338 -33.76 14.09 -1.19
C ARG A 338 -33.64 13.03 -2.27
N VAL A 339 -34.66 12.93 -3.11
CA VAL A 339 -34.62 12.07 -4.30
C VAL A 339 -33.72 12.72 -5.36
N ALA A 340 -32.73 11.96 -5.81
CA ALA A 340 -31.77 12.39 -6.82
C ALA A 340 -31.33 11.16 -7.62
N HIS A 341 -31.94 10.95 -8.79
CA HIS A 341 -31.72 9.73 -9.56
C HIS A 341 -30.27 9.60 -10.02
N HIS A 342 -29.74 8.38 -9.93
CA HIS A 342 -28.38 8.02 -10.33
C HIS A 342 -27.30 8.85 -9.61
N SER A 343 -27.53 9.13 -8.33
CA SER A 343 -26.54 9.77 -7.44
C SER A 343 -25.33 8.87 -7.23
N GLU A 344 -25.55 7.56 -7.17
CA GLU A 344 -24.53 6.51 -7.18
C GLU A 344 -25.08 5.30 -7.96
N GLY A 345 -24.33 4.20 -8.05
CA GLY A 345 -24.78 2.96 -8.69
C GLY A 345 -24.22 2.70 -10.10
N PRO A 346 -24.58 1.56 -10.72
CA PRO A 346 -23.98 1.10 -11.98
C PRO A 346 -24.20 2.06 -13.16
N GLN A 347 -25.25 2.87 -13.08
CA GLN A 347 -25.64 3.82 -14.12
C GLN A 347 -25.09 5.24 -13.92
N ALA A 348 -24.41 5.52 -12.81
CA ALA A 348 -23.86 6.86 -12.54
C ALA A 348 -22.87 7.32 -13.63
N SER A 349 -22.15 6.39 -14.27
CA SER A 349 -21.18 6.64 -15.34
C SER A 349 -21.78 6.82 -16.73
N GLN A 350 -23.07 6.48 -16.95
CA GLN A 350 -23.73 6.56 -18.26
C GLN A 350 -24.05 8.02 -18.67
N ARG A 351 -23.90 8.99 -17.77
CA ARG A 351 -24.02 10.42 -18.08
C ARG A 351 -22.66 10.98 -18.53
N ARG A 352 -22.64 11.62 -19.71
CA ARG A 352 -21.43 12.13 -20.38
C ARG A 352 -20.58 13.02 -19.47
N ARG A 353 -19.28 12.72 -19.38
CA ARG A 353 -18.25 13.65 -18.87
C ARG A 353 -18.34 14.97 -19.63
N GLY A 354 -18.83 16.02 -18.97
CA GLY A 354 -18.88 17.37 -19.54
C GLY A 354 -20.14 18.17 -19.20
N SER A 355 -21.20 17.57 -18.64
CA SER A 355 -22.26 18.36 -18.02
C SER A 355 -21.98 18.55 -16.53
N THR A 356 -21.78 19.79 -16.10
CA THR A 356 -22.04 20.20 -14.73
C THR A 356 -23.53 20.07 -14.47
N THR A 357 -24.01 18.87 -14.21
CA THR A 357 -25.35 18.65 -13.71
C THR A 357 -25.25 17.66 -12.57
N GLU A 358 -25.60 18.17 -11.40
CA GLU A 358 -26.06 17.43 -10.24
C GLU A 358 -26.87 16.20 -10.70
N ALA A 359 -26.78 15.09 -9.97
CA ALA A 359 -27.78 14.02 -10.09
C ALA A 359 -29.16 14.68 -10.23
N SER A 360 -29.99 14.27 -11.19
CA SER A 360 -31.22 15.01 -11.50
C SER A 360 -32.14 14.96 -10.28
N ILE A 361 -32.08 16.02 -9.48
CA ILE A 361 -32.88 16.20 -8.27
C ILE A 361 -34.33 16.19 -8.73
N VAL A 362 -35.16 15.38 -8.07
CA VAL A 362 -36.59 15.32 -8.38
C VAL A 362 -37.28 16.40 -7.57
N GLU A 363 -37.46 17.58 -8.16
CA GLU A 363 -38.02 18.76 -7.48
C GLU A 363 -39.46 18.55 -6.98
N ASP A 364 -40.23 17.69 -7.65
CA ASP A 364 -41.61 17.41 -7.28
C ASP A 364 -41.74 16.59 -5.99
N THR A 365 -40.69 15.88 -5.59
CA THR A 365 -40.64 15.16 -4.31
C THR A 365 -39.99 16.06 -3.25
N PRO A 366 -40.73 16.49 -2.20
CA PRO A 366 -40.16 17.36 -1.18
C PRO A 366 -39.01 16.65 -0.44
N PRO A 367 -37.90 17.36 -0.13
CA PRO A 367 -36.86 16.81 0.73
C PRO A 367 -37.40 16.63 2.14
N ILE A 368 -37.06 15.52 2.78
CA ILE A 368 -37.47 15.23 4.16
C ILE A 368 -36.34 15.52 5.14
N ALA A 369 -36.68 15.85 6.39
CA ALA A 369 -35.72 15.95 7.49
C ALA A 369 -36.17 15.10 8.68
N VAL A 370 -35.27 14.26 9.17
CA VAL A 370 -35.52 13.29 10.22
C VAL A 370 -34.64 13.61 11.42
N SER A 371 -35.26 13.70 12.59
CA SER A 371 -34.55 13.99 13.85
C SER A 371 -33.61 12.84 14.20
N LEU A 372 -32.46 13.19 14.78
CA LEU A 372 -31.45 12.24 15.21
C LEU A 372 -31.33 12.24 16.75
N PRO A 373 -32.26 11.59 17.48
CA PRO A 373 -32.19 11.51 18.93
C PRO A 373 -31.06 10.60 19.40
N SER A 374 -30.37 10.97 20.49
CA SER A 374 -29.23 10.21 21.02
C SER A 374 -29.55 8.72 21.18
N GLY A 375 -28.61 7.86 20.78
CA GLY A 375 -28.74 6.42 20.89
C GLY A 375 -29.58 5.77 19.80
N SER A 376 -29.98 6.49 18.74
CA SER A 376 -30.75 5.94 17.61
C SER A 376 -29.88 5.44 16.46
N ALA A 377 -30.49 4.68 15.54
CA ALA A 377 -29.88 4.31 14.27
C ALA A 377 -30.80 4.57 13.08
N TYR A 378 -30.23 4.82 11.91
CA TYR A 378 -30.98 4.86 10.65
C TYR A 378 -30.28 4.07 9.56
N TYR A 379 -31.05 3.65 8.55
CA TYR A 379 -30.61 2.74 7.50
C TYR A 379 -30.97 3.29 6.12
N LEU A 380 -30.02 3.21 5.19
CA LEU A 380 -30.23 3.48 3.77
C LEU A 380 -30.17 2.13 3.05
N LEU A 381 -31.32 1.53 2.79
CA LEU A 381 -31.47 0.14 2.36
C LEU A 381 -31.37 -0.01 0.84
N ASP A 382 -30.78 -1.12 0.39
CA ASP A 382 -30.83 -1.57 -1.01
C ASP A 382 -30.37 -0.49 -2.01
N ASP A 383 -31.23 -0.06 -2.94
CA ASP A 383 -30.95 0.95 -3.96
C ASP A 383 -31.06 2.40 -3.47
N PHE A 384 -31.31 2.63 -2.17
CA PHE A 384 -31.56 3.98 -1.65
C PHE A 384 -30.42 4.95 -1.97
N ASN A 385 -29.16 4.56 -1.70
CA ASN A 385 -27.98 5.40 -1.97
C ASN A 385 -27.75 5.65 -3.47
N HIS A 386 -28.26 4.80 -4.36
CA HIS A 386 -28.18 5.04 -5.81
C HIS A 386 -29.10 6.18 -6.26
N HIS A 387 -30.25 6.36 -5.60
CA HIS A 387 -31.32 7.26 -6.04
C HIS A 387 -31.65 8.40 -5.07
N HIS A 388 -30.87 8.53 -3.99
CA HIS A 388 -31.04 9.60 -3.01
C HIS A 388 -29.71 10.24 -2.67
N GLN A 389 -29.81 11.48 -2.21
CA GLN A 389 -28.72 12.16 -1.52
C GLN A 389 -29.14 12.46 -0.09
N HIS A 390 -28.16 12.57 0.79
CA HIS A 390 -28.36 12.90 2.19
C HIS A 390 -27.40 14.01 2.65
N THR A 391 -27.80 14.73 3.70
CA THR A 391 -27.04 15.82 4.31
C THR A 391 -27.25 15.81 5.83
N VAL A 392 -26.24 16.21 6.60
CA VAL A 392 -26.31 16.28 8.06
C VAL A 392 -26.41 17.74 8.48
N LEU A 393 -27.45 18.06 9.23
CA LEU A 393 -27.79 19.41 9.65
C LEU A 393 -27.78 19.53 11.17
N THR A 394 -27.50 20.73 11.65
CA THR A 394 -27.59 21.10 13.07
C THR A 394 -28.22 22.48 13.23
N THR A 395 -28.88 22.72 14.35
CA THR A 395 -29.45 24.01 14.74
C THR A 395 -28.84 24.45 16.07
N GLY A 396 -28.62 25.76 16.24
CA GLY A 396 -27.98 26.29 17.44
C GLY A 396 -26.44 26.27 17.38
N ASP A 397 -25.81 26.62 18.49
CA ASP A 397 -24.35 26.66 18.68
C ASP A 397 -23.84 25.39 19.39
N ALA A 398 -22.52 25.29 19.62
CA ALA A 398 -21.91 24.14 20.29
C ALA A 398 -22.52 23.87 21.68
N ALA A 399 -22.87 24.93 22.41
CA ALA A 399 -23.42 24.82 23.76
C ALA A 399 -24.83 24.22 23.78
N THR A 400 -25.62 24.49 22.75
CA THR A 400 -27.01 24.01 22.64
C THR A 400 -27.13 22.70 21.88
N ALA A 401 -26.34 22.48 20.82
CA ALA A 401 -26.40 21.29 19.98
C ALA A 401 -25.54 20.11 20.47
N GLY A 402 -24.56 20.38 21.34
CA GLY A 402 -23.60 19.37 21.81
C GLY A 402 -22.69 18.80 20.71
N VAL A 403 -21.87 17.82 21.09
CA VAL A 403 -21.04 17.05 20.16
C VAL A 403 -21.80 15.80 19.75
N ARG A 404 -21.89 15.55 18.44
CA ARG A 404 -22.51 14.35 17.87
C ARG A 404 -21.44 13.40 17.37
N TYR A 405 -21.54 12.15 17.82
CA TYR A 405 -20.88 11.02 17.21
C TYR A 405 -21.81 10.28 16.27
N SER A 406 -21.28 9.78 15.14
CA SER A 406 -21.99 8.80 14.34
C SER A 406 -21.07 7.74 13.73
N CYS A 407 -21.43 6.48 13.93
CA CYS A 407 -20.79 5.30 13.38
C CYS A 407 -21.50 4.91 12.08
N THR A 408 -20.90 5.20 10.92
CA THR A 408 -21.49 4.89 9.60
C THR A 408 -20.89 3.61 9.01
N PHE A 409 -21.64 2.51 9.11
CA PHE A 409 -21.24 1.17 8.66
C PHE A 409 -21.53 0.97 7.18
N ARG A 410 -20.57 0.37 6.47
CA ARG A 410 -20.55 0.29 5.00
C ARG A 410 -19.97 -1.04 4.51
N LEU A 411 -20.44 -1.49 3.36
CA LEU A 411 -19.84 -2.59 2.59
C LEU A 411 -19.11 -2.02 1.37
N LEU A 412 -17.81 -2.27 1.27
CA LEU A 412 -16.99 -1.69 0.21
C LEU A 412 -16.90 -2.59 -1.01
N ARG A 413 -16.75 -1.98 -2.18
CA ARG A 413 -16.42 -2.73 -3.40
C ARG A 413 -15.09 -3.45 -3.28
N ASP A 414 -14.94 -4.53 -4.04
CA ASP A 414 -13.65 -5.16 -4.30
C ASP A 414 -12.56 -4.11 -4.63
N SER A 415 -11.29 -4.38 -4.29
CA SER A 415 -10.09 -3.51 -4.43
C SER A 415 -9.84 -2.48 -3.33
N HIS A 416 -10.66 -2.47 -2.28
CA HIS A 416 -10.44 -1.62 -1.11
C HIS A 416 -9.54 -2.26 -0.03
N ASN A 417 -9.14 -3.53 -0.21
CA ASN A 417 -8.21 -4.22 0.68
C ASN A 417 -6.78 -4.24 0.08
N VAL A 418 -5.77 -3.94 0.90
CA VAL A 418 -4.37 -3.89 0.48
C VAL A 418 -3.83 -5.25 0.01
N ARG A 419 -4.38 -6.35 0.55
CA ARG A 419 -3.97 -7.72 0.18
C ARG A 419 -4.21 -7.99 -1.30
N ASP A 420 -5.35 -7.53 -1.85
CA ASP A 420 -5.65 -7.66 -3.28
C ASP A 420 -4.57 -7.03 -4.15
N TRP A 421 -4.04 -5.88 -3.73
CA TRP A 421 -3.01 -5.14 -4.47
C TRP A 421 -1.63 -5.75 -4.32
N ILE A 422 -1.31 -6.25 -3.14
CA ILE A 422 -0.11 -7.02 -2.88
C ILE A 422 -0.09 -8.28 -3.75
N ASP A 423 -1.19 -9.03 -3.78
CA ASP A 423 -1.31 -10.26 -4.57
C ASP A 423 -1.23 -9.99 -6.07
N ARG A 424 -1.91 -8.93 -6.55
CA ARG A 424 -1.79 -8.46 -7.94
C ARG A 424 -0.36 -8.05 -8.28
N GLY A 425 0.31 -7.31 -7.39
CA GLY A 425 1.71 -6.90 -7.52
C GLY A 425 2.66 -8.10 -7.60
N ASN A 426 2.55 -9.02 -6.65
CA ASN A 426 3.33 -10.24 -6.62
C ASN A 426 3.05 -11.13 -7.84
N ALA A 427 1.81 -11.22 -8.31
CA ALA A 427 1.46 -11.94 -9.54
C ALA A 427 2.09 -11.30 -10.78
N ALA A 428 2.02 -9.98 -10.92
CA ALA A 428 2.72 -9.25 -11.99
C ALA A 428 4.22 -9.51 -11.92
N ILE A 429 4.80 -9.47 -10.71
CA ILE A 429 6.22 -9.74 -10.49
C ILE A 429 6.61 -11.17 -10.86
N ARG A 430 5.80 -12.19 -10.55
CA ARG A 430 6.13 -13.56 -10.95
C ARG A 430 6.16 -13.75 -12.48
N GLN A 431 5.43 -12.93 -13.25
CA GLN A 431 5.30 -13.06 -14.70
C GLN A 431 6.41 -12.36 -15.52
N PHE A 432 7.65 -12.39 -15.04
CA PHE A 432 8.82 -11.78 -15.70
C PHE A 432 9.08 -12.34 -17.13
N HIS A 433 9.98 -11.69 -17.85
CA HIS A 433 9.92 -11.21 -19.24
C HIS A 433 9.51 -12.18 -20.35
N LYS A 434 8.67 -11.65 -21.28
CA LYS A 434 8.42 -12.03 -22.71
C LYS A 434 6.97 -11.80 -23.17
N LYS A 435 6.10 -11.22 -22.33
CA LYS A 435 4.64 -11.19 -22.53
C LYS A 435 4.08 -9.85 -23.06
N GLY A 436 4.75 -9.24 -24.02
CA GLY A 436 4.17 -8.24 -24.92
C GLY A 436 3.52 -6.98 -24.32
N PRO A 437 2.90 -6.15 -25.16
CA PRO A 437 2.41 -4.81 -24.78
C PRO A 437 1.25 -4.86 -23.78
N LYS A 438 0.42 -5.91 -23.79
CA LYS A 438 -0.70 -6.07 -22.84
C LYS A 438 -0.19 -6.16 -21.39
N LEU A 439 0.83 -6.97 -21.13
CA LEU A 439 1.39 -7.08 -19.78
C LEU A 439 2.13 -5.81 -19.40
N TRP A 440 2.91 -5.22 -20.31
CA TRP A 440 3.60 -3.95 -20.05
C TRP A 440 2.60 -2.87 -19.62
N ARG A 441 1.49 -2.71 -20.34
CA ARG A 441 0.42 -1.78 -19.96
C ARG A 441 -0.13 -2.07 -18.58
N SER A 442 -0.46 -3.33 -18.29
CA SER A 442 -0.98 -3.74 -16.98
C SER A 442 0.01 -3.44 -15.84
N GLU A 443 1.30 -3.73 -16.02
CA GLU A 443 2.34 -3.40 -15.04
C GLU A 443 2.48 -1.88 -14.83
N GLN A 444 2.41 -1.08 -15.89
CA GLN A 444 2.51 0.39 -15.78
C GLN A 444 1.28 1.01 -15.09
N LEU A 445 0.08 0.47 -15.32
CA LEU A 445 -1.14 0.91 -14.65
C LEU A 445 -1.09 0.55 -13.16
N LEU A 446 -0.75 -0.71 -12.84
CA LEU A 446 -0.58 -1.19 -11.47
C LEU A 446 0.46 -0.37 -10.70
N LEU A 447 1.61 -0.08 -11.32
CA LEU A 447 2.65 0.78 -10.74
C LEU A 447 2.12 2.18 -10.42
N THR A 448 1.36 2.76 -11.34
CA THR A 448 0.78 4.10 -11.15
C THR A 448 -0.23 4.09 -10.01
N GLU A 449 -1.09 3.08 -9.93
CA GLU A 449 -2.08 2.93 -8.86
C GLU A 449 -1.43 2.68 -7.50
N ILE A 450 -0.42 1.81 -7.39
CA ILE A 450 0.32 1.61 -6.12
C ILE A 450 0.94 2.93 -5.64
N GLU A 451 1.55 3.71 -6.56
CA GLU A 451 2.13 5.00 -6.19
C GLU A 451 1.07 6.01 -5.76
N SER A 452 0.05 6.25 -6.59
CA SER A 452 -0.90 7.35 -6.39
C SER A 452 -2.02 7.02 -5.42
N GLU A 453 -2.50 5.78 -5.40
CA GLU A 453 -3.69 5.40 -4.64
C GLU A 453 -3.37 4.78 -3.28
N TRP A 454 -2.14 4.34 -3.05
CA TRP A 454 -1.75 3.71 -1.80
C TRP A 454 -0.61 4.46 -1.12
N ILE A 455 0.57 4.51 -1.76
CA ILE A 455 1.77 5.08 -1.15
C ILE A 455 1.56 6.57 -0.85
N ARG A 456 1.26 7.39 -1.85
CA ARG A 456 1.08 8.83 -1.64
C ARG A 456 -0.13 9.16 -0.76
N GLN A 457 -1.21 8.39 -0.85
CA GLN A 457 -2.39 8.57 0.00
C GLN A 457 -2.09 8.29 1.48
N PHE A 458 -1.24 7.32 1.80
CA PHE A 458 -0.85 7.05 3.19
C PHE A 458 -0.01 8.22 3.77
N TYR A 459 1.04 8.63 3.06
CA TYR A 459 1.97 9.65 3.57
C TYR A 459 1.43 11.08 3.54
N ILE A 460 0.46 11.41 2.68
CA ILE A 460 -0.14 12.76 2.65
C ILE A 460 -0.97 13.08 3.91
N GLN A 461 -1.41 12.07 4.67
CA GLN A 461 -2.21 12.23 5.89
C GLN A 461 -1.38 12.61 7.14
N GLY A 462 -0.06 12.60 7.01
CA GLY A 462 0.86 13.18 7.98
C GLY A 462 1.36 12.25 9.09
N THR A 463 2.28 12.78 9.90
CA THR A 463 3.01 12.00 10.91
C THR A 463 2.13 11.48 12.04
N GLY A 464 1.03 12.15 12.38
CA GLY A 464 0.09 11.68 13.39
C GLY A 464 -0.66 10.44 12.90
N HIS A 465 -1.18 10.47 11.67
CA HIS A 465 -1.78 9.31 11.00
C HIS A 465 -0.79 8.13 10.93
N HIS A 466 0.44 8.41 10.51
CA HIS A 466 1.50 7.40 10.46
C HIS A 466 1.76 6.78 11.84
N LYS A 467 1.90 7.58 12.91
CA LYS A 467 2.15 7.06 14.26
C LYS A 467 1.06 6.11 14.73
N LEU A 468 -0.20 6.46 14.47
CA LEU A 468 -1.36 5.68 14.88
C LEU A 468 -1.45 4.34 14.14
N LEU A 469 -1.22 4.33 12.82
CA LEU A 469 -1.53 3.16 12.00
C LEU A 469 -0.34 2.28 11.64
N TRP A 470 0.88 2.81 11.73
CA TRP A 470 2.08 2.13 11.23
C TRP A 470 2.39 0.85 12.01
N GLU A 471 2.68 0.95 13.31
CA GLU A 471 3.07 -0.22 14.10
C GLU A 471 1.94 -1.24 14.30
N PRO A 472 0.66 -0.84 14.52
CA PRO A 472 -0.41 -1.81 14.71
C PRO A 472 -0.66 -2.72 13.50
N TYR A 473 -0.58 -2.20 12.27
CA TYR A 473 -0.84 -3.00 11.07
C TYR A 473 -0.12 -2.52 9.80
N TRP A 474 -0.18 -1.23 9.47
CA TRP A 474 0.10 -0.75 8.11
C TRP A 474 1.59 -0.77 7.71
N LYS A 475 2.51 -0.93 8.66
CA LYS A 475 3.96 -1.01 8.41
C LYS A 475 4.33 -2.10 7.41
N ASN A 476 3.86 -3.33 7.60
CA ASN A 476 4.25 -4.45 6.73
C ASN A 476 3.60 -4.37 5.34
N PRO A 477 2.28 -4.14 5.20
CA PRO A 477 1.66 -3.94 3.89
C PRO A 477 2.28 -2.78 3.09
N MET A 478 2.58 -1.65 3.75
CA MET A 478 3.19 -0.51 3.07
C MET A 478 4.62 -0.80 2.59
N LYS A 479 5.42 -1.52 3.39
CA LYS A 479 6.75 -1.99 2.96
C LYS A 479 6.67 -2.93 1.75
N GLU A 480 5.67 -3.81 1.73
CA GLU A 480 5.48 -4.72 0.60
C GLU A 480 5.07 -3.95 -0.66
N LEU A 481 4.16 -2.98 -0.55
CA LEU A 481 3.82 -2.09 -1.67
C LEU A 481 5.01 -1.29 -2.19
N LEU A 482 5.88 -0.77 -1.31
CA LEU A 482 7.12 -0.08 -1.69
C LEU A 482 8.10 -1.01 -2.43
N SER A 483 8.20 -2.27 -1.98
CA SER A 483 9.01 -3.30 -2.63
C SER A 483 8.46 -3.64 -4.02
N ILE A 484 7.15 -3.84 -4.15
CA ILE A 484 6.48 -4.10 -5.43
C ILE A 484 6.68 -2.92 -6.38
N TRP A 485 6.45 -1.70 -5.90
CA TRP A 485 6.67 -0.47 -6.66
C TRP A 485 8.10 -0.40 -7.21
N SER A 486 9.10 -0.68 -6.37
CA SER A 486 10.52 -0.68 -6.78
C SER A 486 10.81 -1.68 -7.91
N GLN A 487 10.23 -2.87 -7.81
CA GLN A 487 10.42 -3.92 -8.81
C GLN A 487 9.73 -3.55 -10.14
N LEU A 488 8.55 -2.94 -10.09
CA LEU A 488 7.85 -2.47 -11.29
C LEU A 488 8.56 -1.27 -11.94
N GLU A 489 9.16 -0.37 -11.15
CA GLU A 489 10.03 0.72 -11.64
C GLU A 489 11.27 0.15 -12.36
N ALA A 490 11.94 -0.84 -11.77
CA ALA A 490 13.06 -1.54 -12.41
C ALA A 490 12.67 -2.21 -13.74
N ARG A 491 11.48 -2.82 -13.82
CA ARG A 491 10.95 -3.39 -15.07
C ARG A 491 10.62 -2.34 -16.10
N THR A 492 10.12 -1.19 -15.68
CA THR A 492 9.87 -0.05 -16.57
C THR A 492 11.17 0.32 -17.28
N LYS A 493 12.26 0.47 -16.53
CA LYS A 493 13.60 0.73 -17.08
C LYS A 493 14.08 -0.39 -18.02
N GLN A 494 13.90 -1.66 -17.63
CA GLN A 494 14.29 -2.80 -18.47
C GLN A 494 13.53 -2.85 -19.80
N THR A 495 12.24 -2.54 -19.81
CA THR A 495 11.43 -2.45 -21.04
C THR A 495 11.87 -1.29 -21.93
N MET A 496 12.14 -0.11 -21.36
CA MET A 496 12.71 1.02 -22.10
C MET A 496 14.07 0.67 -22.73
N ASP A 497 14.92 0.00 -21.96
CA ASP A 497 16.25 -0.45 -22.38
C ASP A 497 16.21 -1.52 -23.47
N LEU A 498 15.18 -2.38 -23.45
CA LEU A 498 14.92 -3.36 -24.51
C LEU A 498 14.48 -2.66 -25.80
N LEU A 499 13.48 -1.77 -25.72
CA LEU A 499 12.94 -1.04 -26.86
C LEU A 499 14.02 -0.18 -27.52
N ARG A 500 14.80 0.57 -26.74
CA ARG A 500 15.93 1.33 -27.28
C ARG A 500 16.98 0.44 -27.94
N ALA A 501 17.42 -0.63 -27.27
CA ALA A 501 18.44 -1.51 -27.85
C ALA A 501 17.95 -2.19 -29.13
N ALA A 502 16.65 -2.44 -29.26
CA ALA A 502 16.05 -2.94 -30.50
C ALA A 502 16.05 -1.88 -31.60
N ALA A 503 15.71 -0.62 -31.30
CA ALA A 503 15.83 0.50 -32.24
C ALA A 503 17.28 0.70 -32.71
N GLU A 504 18.24 0.70 -31.80
CA GLU A 504 19.68 0.78 -32.11
C GLU A 504 20.14 -0.36 -33.02
N GLY A 505 19.71 -1.59 -32.74
CA GLY A 505 20.01 -2.76 -33.58
C GLY A 505 19.37 -2.68 -34.96
N LYS A 506 18.13 -2.18 -35.06
CA LYS A 506 17.42 -1.98 -36.32
C LYS A 506 18.08 -0.90 -37.19
N CYS A 507 18.66 0.13 -36.57
CA CYS A 507 19.40 1.20 -37.24
C CYS A 507 20.81 0.82 -37.70
N GLY A 508 21.26 -0.42 -37.45
CA GLY A 508 22.56 -0.88 -37.93
C GLY A 508 23.77 -0.22 -37.27
N LEU A 509 23.65 0.29 -36.03
CA LEU A 509 24.79 0.84 -35.25
C LEU A 509 25.92 -0.18 -34.98
N ASP A 510 25.77 -1.40 -35.47
CA ASP A 510 26.72 -2.50 -35.39
C ASP A 510 27.59 -2.65 -36.66
N ALA A 511 27.27 -1.91 -37.74
CA ALA A 511 28.07 -1.79 -38.94
C ALA A 511 29.15 -0.73 -38.70
N GLY A 512 30.32 -1.17 -38.24
CA GLY A 512 31.45 -0.26 -38.05
C GLY A 512 31.78 0.46 -39.35
N ASN A 513 31.91 1.79 -39.29
CA ASN A 513 32.77 2.50 -40.23
C ASN A 513 34.11 1.77 -40.23
N GLY A 514 34.66 1.47 -41.41
CA GLY A 514 35.83 0.61 -41.62
C GLY A 514 37.15 1.11 -41.00
N THR A 515 37.19 1.34 -39.70
CA THR A 515 38.39 1.65 -38.94
C THR A 515 39.08 0.34 -38.56
N GLU A 516 40.35 0.21 -38.91
CA GLU A 516 41.20 -0.99 -38.79
C GLU A 516 41.43 -1.51 -37.35
N THR A 517 40.82 -0.88 -36.34
CA THR A 517 40.98 -1.24 -34.93
C THR A 517 40.01 -2.34 -34.48
N LYS A 518 40.53 -3.42 -33.87
CA LYS A 518 39.71 -4.51 -33.32
C LYS A 518 38.72 -3.97 -32.26
N PRO A 519 37.41 -4.30 -32.33
CA PRO A 519 36.43 -3.79 -31.38
C PRO A 519 36.71 -4.30 -29.97
N THR A 520 36.59 -3.40 -29.00
CA THR A 520 36.75 -3.62 -27.56
C THR A 520 35.72 -4.61 -27.02
N LYS A 521 35.97 -5.17 -25.82
CA LYS A 521 35.02 -6.07 -25.14
C LYS A 521 33.68 -5.40 -24.85
N ALA A 522 33.68 -4.09 -24.56
CA ALA A 522 32.48 -3.31 -24.30
C ALA A 522 31.63 -3.15 -25.57
N GLU A 523 32.25 -2.79 -26.69
CA GLU A 523 31.58 -2.67 -28.00
C GLU A 523 30.99 -4.00 -28.46
N ARG A 524 31.73 -5.11 -28.32
CA ARG A 524 31.21 -6.45 -28.64
C ARG A 524 29.98 -6.82 -27.79
N LYS A 525 29.99 -6.46 -26.51
CA LYS A 525 28.85 -6.71 -25.59
C LYS A 525 27.66 -5.83 -25.93
N ALA A 526 27.88 -4.57 -26.28
CA ALA A 526 26.84 -3.64 -26.73
C ALA A 526 26.17 -4.13 -28.02
N ARG A 527 26.97 -4.54 -29.01
CA ARG A 527 26.48 -5.16 -30.25
C ARG A 527 25.65 -6.41 -30.00
N ASP A 528 26.15 -7.32 -29.16
CA ASP A 528 25.39 -8.54 -28.83
C ASP A 528 24.07 -8.23 -28.12
N ARG A 529 24.04 -7.22 -27.22
CA ARG A 529 22.83 -6.75 -26.57
C ARG A 529 21.81 -6.22 -27.57
N ARG A 530 22.21 -5.33 -28.50
CA ARG A 530 21.33 -4.76 -29.53
C ARG A 530 20.74 -5.82 -30.44
N ARG A 531 21.58 -6.73 -30.95
CA ARG A 531 21.16 -7.87 -31.76
C ARG A 531 20.12 -8.75 -31.04
N LYS A 532 20.37 -9.08 -29.78
CA LYS A 532 19.44 -9.87 -28.96
C LYS A 532 18.13 -9.14 -28.69
N ALA A 533 18.18 -7.84 -28.42
CA ALA A 533 17.00 -7.00 -28.21
C ALA A 533 16.13 -6.94 -29.47
N LEU A 534 16.73 -6.69 -30.64
CA LEU A 534 16.03 -6.68 -31.92
C LEU A 534 15.39 -8.04 -32.23
N GLY A 535 16.14 -9.14 -32.02
CA GLY A 535 15.59 -10.50 -32.17
C GLY A 535 14.40 -10.76 -31.24
N THR A 536 14.46 -10.27 -30.00
CA THR A 536 13.37 -10.39 -29.03
C THR A 536 12.12 -9.61 -29.46
N ILE A 537 12.28 -8.38 -29.97
CA ILE A 537 11.16 -7.59 -30.47
C ILE A 537 10.53 -8.22 -31.71
N ARG A 538 11.33 -8.75 -32.64
CA ARG A 538 10.81 -9.47 -33.82
C ARG A 538 10.01 -10.72 -33.45
N ASP A 539 10.53 -11.52 -32.51
CA ASP A 539 9.81 -12.68 -31.96
C ASP A 539 8.49 -12.26 -31.29
N LEU A 540 8.51 -11.18 -30.52
CA LEU A 540 7.31 -10.66 -29.87
C LEU A 540 6.27 -10.20 -30.90
N VAL A 541 6.68 -9.38 -31.87
CA VAL A 541 5.86 -8.86 -32.97
C VAL A 541 5.20 -9.99 -33.76
N SER A 542 5.96 -11.04 -34.07
CA SER A 542 5.44 -12.25 -34.71
C SER A 542 4.37 -12.95 -33.86
N ARG A 543 4.61 -13.12 -32.55
CA ARG A 543 3.65 -13.77 -31.64
C ARG A 543 2.34 -12.99 -31.46
N ILE A 544 2.36 -11.66 -31.62
CA ILE A 544 1.19 -10.81 -31.47
C ILE A 544 0.56 -10.38 -32.80
N HIS A 545 0.97 -11.00 -33.91
CA HIS A 545 0.44 -10.76 -35.27
C HIS A 545 0.55 -9.30 -35.72
N ILE A 546 1.67 -8.64 -35.40
CA ILE A 546 2.01 -7.33 -35.97
C ILE A 546 2.76 -7.55 -37.29
N HIS A 547 2.32 -6.87 -38.35
CA HIS A 547 2.75 -7.18 -39.72
C HIS A 547 3.78 -6.22 -40.30
N ASN A 548 3.93 -5.02 -39.75
CA ASN A 548 4.85 -4.01 -40.27
C ASN A 548 5.49 -3.17 -39.14
N ASP A 549 6.49 -2.37 -39.54
CA ASP A 549 7.22 -1.51 -38.59
C ASP A 549 6.36 -0.34 -38.07
N ASP A 550 5.36 0.12 -38.82
CA ASP A 550 4.41 1.15 -38.36
C ASP A 550 3.58 0.65 -37.18
N GLU A 551 2.97 -0.53 -37.31
CA GLU A 551 2.23 -1.23 -36.26
C GLU A 551 3.12 -1.54 -35.06
N THR A 552 4.40 -1.90 -35.28
CA THR A 552 5.36 -2.10 -34.19
C THR A 552 5.53 -0.83 -33.37
N VAL A 553 5.58 0.33 -34.01
CA VAL A 553 5.68 1.63 -33.31
C VAL A 553 4.39 1.98 -32.58
N THR A 554 3.23 1.81 -33.21
CA THR A 554 1.93 2.17 -32.63
C THR A 554 1.50 1.23 -31.51
N GLU A 555 1.95 -0.01 -31.49
CA GLU A 555 1.57 -0.99 -30.45
C GLU A 555 2.59 -1.12 -29.32
N LEU A 556 3.89 -0.84 -29.57
CA LEU A 556 4.95 -1.02 -28.57
C LEU A 556 5.52 0.30 -28.05
N TYR A 557 6.00 1.18 -28.93
CA TYR A 557 6.77 2.37 -28.54
C TYR A 557 5.87 3.51 -28.07
N LEU A 558 4.88 3.89 -28.87
CA LEU A 558 4.01 5.03 -28.54
C LEU A 558 3.15 4.77 -27.30
N PRO A 559 2.49 3.62 -27.12
CA PRO A 559 1.68 3.39 -25.92
C PRO A 559 2.52 3.36 -24.65
N PHE A 560 3.75 2.84 -24.72
CA PHE A 560 4.65 2.84 -23.56
C PHE A 560 5.16 4.26 -23.24
N ALA A 561 5.46 5.07 -24.25
CA ALA A 561 5.79 6.48 -24.07
C ALA A 561 4.61 7.26 -23.45
N GLU A 562 3.38 7.04 -23.92
CA GLU A 562 2.17 7.64 -23.35
C GLU A 562 1.96 7.28 -21.88
N LEU A 563 2.25 6.02 -21.49
CA LEU A 563 2.17 5.59 -20.09
C LEU A 563 3.20 6.30 -19.20
N LEU A 564 4.42 6.54 -19.70
CA LEU A 564 5.44 7.32 -18.99
C LEU A 564 5.02 8.80 -18.83
N GLU A 565 4.49 9.41 -19.89
CA GLU A 565 3.96 10.78 -19.87
C GLU A 565 2.79 10.91 -18.87
N ALA A 566 1.87 9.95 -18.87
CA ALA A 566 0.76 9.92 -17.92
C ALA A 566 1.25 9.82 -16.46
N ARG A 567 2.28 9.00 -16.19
CA ARG A 567 2.89 8.93 -14.85
C ARG A 567 3.58 10.23 -14.46
N ALA A 568 4.26 10.90 -15.40
CA ALA A 568 4.86 12.20 -15.16
C ALA A 568 3.80 13.25 -14.78
N ALA A 569 2.69 13.30 -15.52
CA ALA A 569 1.56 14.16 -15.22
C ALA A 569 0.95 13.86 -13.83
N MET A 570 0.76 12.59 -13.49
CA MET A 570 0.29 12.16 -12.18
C MET A 570 1.21 12.67 -11.05
N ARG A 571 2.53 12.46 -11.18
CA ARG A 571 3.53 12.93 -10.20
C ARG A 571 3.54 14.45 -10.04
N GLU A 572 3.38 15.19 -11.13
CA GLU A 572 3.29 16.65 -11.07
C GLU A 572 2.06 17.11 -10.29
N LEU A 573 0.89 16.50 -10.54
CA LEU A 573 -0.34 16.86 -9.84
C LEU A 573 -0.28 16.48 -8.36
N TRP A 574 0.34 15.35 -8.00
CA TRP A 574 0.61 15.00 -6.61
C TRP A 574 1.57 15.98 -5.94
N GLY A 575 2.65 16.37 -6.61
CA GLY A 575 3.57 17.38 -6.09
C GLY A 575 2.90 18.74 -5.85
N LYS A 576 1.85 19.09 -6.61
CA LYS A 576 1.00 20.26 -6.35
C LYS A 576 0.10 20.03 -5.13
N ARG A 577 -0.54 18.87 -5.02
CA ARG A 577 -1.42 18.52 -3.89
C ARG A 577 -0.65 18.51 -2.56
N GLU A 578 0.52 17.89 -2.51
CA GLU A 578 1.38 17.80 -1.32
C GLU A 578 1.87 19.18 -0.83
N LYS A 579 1.81 20.20 -1.68
CA LYS A 579 2.17 21.60 -1.38
C LYS A 579 0.96 22.54 -1.34
N ASP A 580 -0.26 22.01 -1.35
CA ASP A 580 -1.46 22.84 -1.31
C ASP A 580 -1.51 23.64 0.00
N HIS A 581 -1.85 24.92 -0.11
CA HIS A 581 -1.89 25.86 1.02
C HIS A 581 -2.74 25.37 2.20
N VAL A 582 -3.76 24.55 1.94
CA VAL A 582 -4.64 24.02 2.99
C VAL A 582 -3.87 23.27 4.07
N PHE A 583 -2.76 22.61 3.71
CA PHE A 583 -1.92 21.88 4.66
C PHE A 583 -1.12 22.80 5.57
N HIS A 584 -0.87 24.06 5.19
CA HIS A 584 -0.23 25.04 6.08
C HIS A 584 -1.15 25.47 7.22
N GLU A 585 -2.46 25.44 7.00
CA GLU A 585 -3.48 25.70 8.01
C GLU A 585 -3.76 24.50 8.92
N MET A 586 -3.24 23.32 8.57
CA MET A 586 -3.41 22.10 9.36
C MET A 586 -2.36 22.02 10.49
N PRO A 587 -2.70 21.35 11.61
CA PRO A 587 -1.74 20.98 12.65
C PRO A 587 -0.49 20.29 12.05
N PRO A 588 0.71 20.50 12.60
CA PRO A 588 1.95 19.97 12.03
C PRO A 588 1.95 18.45 11.79
N ASP A 589 1.26 17.68 12.63
CA ASP A 589 1.18 16.24 12.52
C ASP A 589 0.19 15.75 11.44
N CYS A 590 -0.69 16.63 10.93
CA CYS A 590 -1.59 16.37 9.79
C CYS A 590 -0.98 16.81 8.44
N ARG A 591 0.23 17.38 8.43
CA ARG A 591 0.87 17.86 7.20
C ARG A 591 1.52 16.71 6.43
N PRO A 592 1.57 16.78 5.08
CA PRO A 592 2.11 15.70 4.27
C PRO A 592 3.53 15.33 4.70
N MET A 593 3.78 14.02 4.80
CA MET A 593 5.12 13.49 5.00
C MET A 593 5.86 13.40 3.67
N GLU A 594 7.19 13.42 3.73
CA GLU A 594 8.01 12.99 2.61
C GLU A 594 7.69 11.53 2.28
N VAL A 595 7.31 11.29 1.03
CA VAL A 595 7.04 9.95 0.53
C VAL A 595 8.37 9.22 0.41
N PRO A 596 8.55 8.00 0.97
CA PRO A 596 9.84 7.32 0.98
C PRO A 596 10.15 6.65 -0.36
N LEU A 597 10.19 7.45 -1.43
CA LEU A 597 10.57 7.05 -2.78
C LEU A 597 11.90 7.71 -3.15
N ARG A 598 12.88 6.89 -3.50
CA ARG A 598 14.19 7.33 -4.00
C ARG A 598 14.28 7.09 -5.49
N PHE A 599 14.89 8.03 -6.19
CA PHE A 599 14.99 8.06 -7.65
C PHE A 599 16.42 8.32 -8.09
N GLY A 600 16.75 7.90 -9.31
CA GLY A 600 18.05 8.13 -9.95
C GLY A 600 19.06 7.01 -9.76
N ASP A 601 20.20 7.14 -10.44
CA ASP A 601 21.25 6.13 -10.43
C ASP A 601 22.04 6.18 -9.12
N GLN A 602 22.25 5.01 -8.51
CA GLN A 602 22.86 4.85 -7.18
C GLN A 602 24.39 5.07 -7.20
N THR A 603 24.85 6.11 -7.89
CA THR A 603 26.26 6.50 -7.91
C THR A 603 26.41 7.89 -7.29
N ALA A 604 27.09 7.92 -6.13
CA ALA A 604 27.65 9.08 -5.42
C ALA A 604 26.88 9.76 -4.26
N ALA A 605 25.59 9.55 -4.03
CA ALA A 605 24.87 10.27 -2.96
C ALA A 605 24.02 9.41 -2.01
N HIS A 606 24.62 8.41 -1.34
CA HIS A 606 24.15 7.96 -0.01
C HIS A 606 25.13 6.95 0.60
N ARG A 607 26.14 7.44 1.33
CA ARG A 607 26.90 6.64 2.32
C ARG A 607 26.23 6.59 3.69
N SER A 608 25.01 7.13 3.82
CA SER A 608 24.39 7.44 5.11
C SER A 608 23.03 6.79 5.37
N SER A 609 22.47 5.97 4.47
CA SER A 609 21.07 5.49 4.63
C SER A 609 20.83 4.01 4.31
N GLY A 610 21.87 3.17 4.38
CA GLY A 610 21.78 1.72 4.14
C GLY A 610 21.01 0.92 5.21
N ALA A 611 20.39 1.57 6.20
CA ALA A 611 19.50 0.92 7.17
C ALA A 611 18.05 0.85 6.64
N ALA A 612 17.55 1.91 6.00
CA ALA A 612 16.18 1.97 5.49
C ALA A 612 15.96 1.09 4.24
N GLU A 613 16.95 0.99 3.35
CA GLU A 613 16.89 0.12 2.17
C GLU A 613 16.82 -1.38 2.50
N ARG A 614 17.33 -1.79 3.67
CA ARG A 614 17.31 -3.21 4.10
C ARG A 614 16.04 -3.60 4.85
N ASP A 615 15.29 -2.61 5.34
CA ASP A 615 14.05 -2.82 6.10
C ASP A 615 12.78 -2.77 5.22
N GLY A 616 12.93 -2.58 3.90
CA GLY A 616 11.82 -2.45 2.95
C GLY A 616 11.01 -1.16 3.12
N SER A 617 11.49 -0.22 3.94
CA SER A 617 10.79 1.04 4.27
C SER A 617 10.99 2.15 3.25
N THR A 618 11.65 1.88 2.13
CA THR A 618 11.89 2.86 1.06
C THR A 618 11.77 2.18 -0.30
N GLY A 619 11.00 2.79 -1.20
CA GLY A 619 10.89 2.40 -2.59
C GLY A 619 12.05 2.98 -3.41
N ASN A 620 12.68 2.20 -4.28
CA ASN A 620 13.79 2.64 -5.13
C ASN A 620 13.44 2.53 -6.60
N SER A 621 13.63 3.61 -7.35
CA SER A 621 13.45 3.66 -8.79
C SER A 621 14.77 4.02 -9.50
N PRO A 622 15.15 3.30 -10.57
CA PRO A 622 16.24 3.69 -11.44
C PRO A 622 15.84 4.79 -12.45
N LEU A 623 14.59 5.23 -12.44
CA LEU A 623 14.09 6.32 -13.27
C LEU A 623 14.22 7.65 -12.50
N PRO A 624 14.26 8.80 -13.21
CA PRO A 624 14.31 10.10 -12.59
C PRO A 624 13.05 10.42 -11.76
N ALA A 625 13.23 11.23 -10.71
CA ALA A 625 12.14 11.74 -9.89
C ALA A 625 11.30 12.78 -10.65
N SER A 626 11.98 13.65 -11.41
CA SER A 626 11.37 14.84 -11.98
C SER A 626 10.32 14.46 -13.02
N PRO A 627 9.10 15.01 -12.93
CA PRO A 627 8.13 14.90 -14.01
C PRO A 627 8.71 15.35 -15.35
N ALA A 628 9.51 16.42 -15.38
CA ALA A 628 10.08 16.93 -16.62
C ALA A 628 11.08 15.94 -17.26
N GLU A 629 11.93 15.31 -16.46
CA GLU A 629 12.89 14.29 -16.94
C GLU A 629 12.16 13.03 -17.41
N LEU A 630 11.10 12.61 -16.71
CA LEU A 630 10.29 11.46 -17.12
C LEU A 630 9.54 11.71 -18.44
N ARG A 631 9.04 12.94 -18.67
CA ARG A 631 8.49 13.35 -19.98
C ARG A 631 9.54 13.34 -21.08
N GLU A 632 10.76 13.76 -20.76
CA GLU A 632 11.84 13.73 -21.75
C GLU A 632 12.19 12.28 -22.13
N LEU A 633 12.23 11.37 -21.16
CA LEU A 633 12.38 9.94 -21.42
C LEU A 633 11.23 9.38 -22.30
N ALA A 634 9.99 9.81 -22.08
CA ALA A 634 8.85 9.44 -22.92
C ALA A 634 9.04 9.91 -24.38
N LYS A 635 9.44 11.19 -24.58
CA LYS A 635 9.74 11.74 -25.91
C LYS A 635 10.90 11.02 -26.60
N GLN A 636 11.96 10.73 -25.87
CA GLN A 636 13.09 9.98 -26.41
C GLN A 636 12.68 8.56 -26.81
N LEU A 637 11.84 7.88 -26.01
CA LEU A 637 11.31 6.57 -26.39
C LEU A 637 10.45 6.63 -27.66
N ALA A 638 9.63 7.67 -27.83
CA ALA A 638 8.89 7.89 -29.08
C ALA A 638 9.84 8.11 -30.28
N ARG A 639 10.95 8.85 -30.08
CA ARG A 639 12.02 8.99 -31.10
C ARG A 639 12.70 7.67 -31.43
N CYS A 640 12.94 6.80 -30.44
CA CYS A 640 13.42 5.43 -30.70
C CYS A 640 12.44 4.66 -31.60
N GLY A 641 11.13 4.81 -31.39
CA GLY A 641 10.11 4.22 -32.28
C GLY A 641 10.24 4.74 -33.72
N LYS A 642 10.39 6.06 -33.90
CA LYS A 642 10.62 6.66 -35.23
C LYS A 642 11.89 6.11 -35.89
N ALA A 643 13.00 6.03 -35.15
CA ALA A 643 14.25 5.47 -35.63
C ALA A 643 14.13 3.98 -36.00
N TYR A 644 13.40 3.19 -35.19
CA TYR A 644 13.12 1.78 -35.49
C TYR A 644 12.36 1.63 -36.81
N ARG A 645 11.33 2.44 -37.05
CA ARG A 645 10.53 2.42 -38.27
C ARG A 645 11.36 2.73 -39.52
N GLU A 646 12.16 3.78 -39.45
CA GLU A 646 12.94 4.25 -40.60
C GLU A 646 14.28 3.50 -40.75
N GLY A 647 14.70 2.74 -39.75
CA GLY A 647 16.03 2.12 -39.70
C GLY A 647 17.17 3.14 -39.73
N ASN A 648 16.93 4.37 -39.27
CA ASN A 648 17.84 5.50 -39.43
C ASN A 648 18.47 5.91 -38.09
N ALA A 649 19.79 5.70 -37.97
CA ALA A 649 20.55 6.03 -36.76
C ALA A 649 20.54 7.53 -36.42
N ALA A 650 20.40 8.42 -37.40
CA ALA A 650 20.36 9.88 -37.17
C ALA A 650 19.13 10.33 -36.36
N LEU A 651 18.09 9.50 -36.30
CA LEU A 651 16.87 9.79 -35.54
C LEU A 651 16.92 9.31 -34.08
N LEU A 652 17.91 8.50 -33.73
CA LEU A 652 18.06 8.00 -32.36
C LEU A 652 18.28 9.17 -31.39
N PRO A 653 17.64 9.15 -30.21
CA PRO A 653 17.91 10.13 -29.16
C PRO A 653 19.29 9.89 -28.51
N PRO A 654 19.84 10.89 -27.79
CA PRO A 654 21.01 10.70 -26.94
C PRO A 654 20.84 9.54 -25.95
N PRO A 655 21.91 8.87 -25.49
CA PRO A 655 21.86 7.88 -24.41
C PRO A 655 21.07 8.37 -23.19
N TRP A 656 20.40 7.44 -22.49
CA TRP A 656 19.63 7.80 -21.29
C TRP A 656 20.47 8.52 -20.23
N ASP A 657 21.76 8.17 -20.13
CA ASP A 657 22.72 8.65 -19.13
C ASP A 657 23.76 9.64 -19.70
N THR A 658 23.36 10.54 -20.61
CA THR A 658 24.26 11.66 -20.95
C THR A 658 24.18 12.71 -19.85
N ASP A 659 25.08 12.61 -18.87
CA ASP A 659 25.44 13.73 -17.97
C ASP A 659 26.13 14.80 -18.84
N GLU A 660 25.35 15.59 -19.58
CA GLU A 660 25.82 16.81 -20.25
C GLU A 660 26.06 17.91 -19.20
N ARG A 661 27.13 17.76 -18.42
CA ARG A 661 27.77 18.90 -17.75
C ARG A 661 28.86 19.42 -18.70
N LYS A 662 28.56 20.59 -19.27
CA LYS A 662 29.35 21.46 -20.18
C LYS A 662 30.86 21.18 -20.32
N PRO A 663 31.44 21.30 -21.53
CA PRO A 663 32.89 21.22 -21.72
C PRO A 663 33.59 22.47 -21.16
N PRO A 664 34.76 22.36 -20.49
CA PRO A 664 35.52 23.54 -20.09
C PRO A 664 36.42 24.04 -21.22
N SER A 665 36.40 25.35 -21.42
CA SER A 665 37.38 26.14 -22.19
C SER A 665 38.81 26.05 -21.60
N PRO A 666 39.85 26.36 -22.39
CA PRO A 666 41.22 25.92 -22.13
C PRO A 666 42.04 26.86 -21.23
N THR A 667 43.10 26.28 -20.64
CA THR A 667 44.28 26.82 -19.90
C THR A 667 44.26 26.71 -18.36
N PRO A 668 45.43 26.57 -17.69
CA PRO A 668 46.41 25.50 -17.91
C PRO A 668 46.88 24.83 -16.60
N SER A 669 47.32 23.57 -16.73
CA SER A 669 48.29 22.84 -15.90
C SER A 669 48.36 23.10 -14.38
N ILE A 670 47.76 22.20 -13.59
CA ILE A 670 48.33 21.78 -12.30
C ILE A 670 48.16 20.27 -12.17
N GLU A 671 49.29 19.55 -12.13
CA GLU A 671 49.37 18.13 -11.81
C GLU A 671 48.64 17.83 -10.50
N LYS A 672 47.70 16.87 -10.50
CA LYS A 672 47.24 16.23 -9.26
C LYS A 672 47.12 14.73 -9.42
N LYS A 673 47.82 14.09 -8.49
CA LYS A 673 47.95 12.67 -8.20
C LYS A 673 46.63 11.92 -8.26
N ASP A 674 46.70 10.80 -8.97
CA ASP A 674 45.74 9.73 -9.04
C ASP A 674 45.49 9.13 -7.63
N GLY A 675 44.23 8.97 -7.25
CA GLY A 675 43.89 8.54 -5.89
C GLY A 675 42.39 8.54 -5.58
N SER A 676 41.61 7.69 -6.24
CA SER A 676 40.39 7.17 -5.62
C SER A 676 40.16 5.68 -5.96
N PRO A 677 39.65 4.86 -5.03
CA PRO A 677 39.77 3.41 -5.09
C PRO A 677 38.59 2.78 -5.82
N ARG A 678 38.86 2.06 -6.91
CA ARG A 678 37.90 1.16 -7.57
C ARG A 678 37.63 -0.04 -6.65
N ASP A 679 36.36 -0.33 -6.36
CA ASP A 679 35.96 -1.46 -5.51
C ASP A 679 36.16 -2.80 -6.26
N HIS A 680 37.29 -3.46 -5.98
CA HIS A 680 37.69 -4.72 -6.60
C HIS A 680 37.21 -5.93 -5.78
N HIS A 681 35.99 -6.42 -6.06
CA HIS A 681 35.43 -7.64 -5.45
C HIS A 681 35.87 -8.95 -6.13
N ALA A 682 36.56 -8.88 -7.28
CA ALA A 682 37.14 -10.03 -7.94
C ALA A 682 38.64 -9.80 -8.10
N LYS A 683 39.43 -10.57 -7.36
CA LYS A 683 40.88 -10.54 -7.32
C LYS A 683 41.43 -11.70 -8.17
N PRO A 684 42.49 -11.49 -8.95
CA PRO A 684 43.11 -12.56 -9.72
C PRO A 684 43.79 -13.60 -8.78
N MET A 685 44.13 -14.77 -9.31
CA MET A 685 44.71 -15.89 -8.52
C MET A 685 46.06 -15.54 -7.88
N ASP A 686 46.80 -14.63 -8.49
CA ASP A 686 48.10 -14.11 -8.09
C ASP A 686 48.01 -12.81 -7.28
N TRP A 687 46.82 -12.43 -6.81
CA TRP A 687 46.66 -11.20 -6.03
C TRP A 687 47.50 -11.27 -4.73
N PRO A 688 48.41 -10.31 -4.49
CA PRO A 688 49.29 -10.34 -3.31
C PRO A 688 48.55 -10.39 -1.97
N GLY A 689 47.30 -9.90 -1.94
CA GLY A 689 46.47 -9.92 -0.73
C GLY A 689 46.06 -11.31 -0.25
N TRP A 690 46.21 -12.37 -1.06
CA TRP A 690 46.02 -13.75 -0.59
C TRP A 690 47.07 -14.17 0.44
N ASP A 691 48.26 -13.55 0.37
CA ASP A 691 49.38 -13.86 1.25
C ASP A 691 49.58 -12.85 2.39
N ALA A 692 48.78 -11.78 2.42
CA ALA A 692 48.94 -10.69 3.39
C ALA A 692 48.75 -11.17 4.85
N ASP A 693 49.74 -10.87 5.69
CA ASP A 693 49.75 -11.21 7.11
C ASP A 693 48.52 -10.68 7.85
N GLY A 694 47.99 -11.49 8.78
CA GLY A 694 46.79 -11.14 9.56
C GLY A 694 45.47 -11.22 8.79
N THR A 695 45.48 -11.63 7.52
CA THR A 695 44.26 -11.75 6.70
C THR A 695 43.62 -13.13 6.86
N THR A 696 42.36 -13.16 7.30
CA THR A 696 41.58 -14.40 7.41
C THR A 696 40.69 -14.56 6.18
N PHE A 697 40.67 -15.76 5.59
CA PHE A 697 39.80 -16.08 4.47
C PHE A 697 38.72 -17.09 4.84
N GLY A 698 37.57 -17.00 4.19
CA GLY A 698 36.46 -17.92 4.34
C GLY A 698 35.97 -18.47 3.00
N LEU A 699 35.59 -19.74 3.01
CA LEU A 699 35.02 -20.48 1.89
C LEU A 699 33.54 -20.72 2.12
N GLU A 700 32.72 -20.22 1.19
CA GLU A 700 31.29 -20.51 1.15
C GLU A 700 31.01 -21.93 0.62
N LEU A 701 30.23 -22.67 1.40
CA LEU A 701 29.70 -23.99 1.09
C LEU A 701 28.22 -24.06 1.48
N GLN A 702 27.38 -24.61 0.59
CA GLN A 702 25.96 -24.86 0.89
C GLN A 702 25.82 -26.10 1.79
N GLN A 703 24.72 -26.19 2.53
CA GLN A 703 24.32 -27.45 3.19
C GLN A 703 24.00 -28.54 2.14
N PRO A 704 24.36 -29.82 2.38
CA PRO A 704 25.09 -30.35 3.54
C PRO A 704 26.63 -30.33 3.39
N TRP A 705 27.17 -29.86 2.25
CA TRP A 705 28.59 -29.93 1.90
C TRP A 705 29.52 -29.22 2.89
N ALA A 706 29.09 -28.06 3.42
CA ALA A 706 29.83 -27.32 4.45
C ALA A 706 30.14 -28.22 5.66
N GLY A 707 29.12 -28.93 6.14
CA GLY A 707 29.28 -29.87 7.24
C GLY A 707 30.15 -31.07 6.90
N PHE A 708 30.08 -31.58 5.67
CA PHE A 708 30.92 -32.71 5.24
C PHE A 708 32.40 -32.36 5.19
N VAL A 709 32.75 -31.14 4.75
CA VAL A 709 34.15 -30.67 4.77
C VAL A 709 34.61 -30.40 6.20
N ALA A 710 33.80 -29.69 7.00
CA ALA A 710 34.16 -29.35 8.39
C ALA A 710 34.35 -30.57 9.30
N ASN A 711 33.63 -31.67 9.03
CA ASN A 711 33.70 -32.94 9.76
C ASN A 711 34.63 -33.99 9.12
N GLY A 712 35.32 -33.65 8.02
CA GLY A 712 36.25 -34.58 7.35
C GLY A 712 35.61 -35.68 6.53
N LYS A 713 34.28 -35.72 6.44
CA LYS A 713 33.55 -36.70 5.63
C LYS A 713 33.85 -36.53 4.13
N LYS A 714 34.10 -35.29 3.68
CA LYS A 714 34.47 -34.95 2.30
C LYS A 714 35.95 -34.54 2.26
N ALA A 715 36.79 -35.44 1.75
CA ALA A 715 38.24 -35.27 1.68
C ALA A 715 38.70 -34.44 0.47
N ILE A 716 37.84 -34.25 -0.54
CA ILE A 716 38.13 -33.40 -1.70
C ILE A 716 36.93 -32.48 -1.98
N ASP A 717 37.13 -31.15 -1.96
CA ASP A 717 36.13 -30.19 -2.44
C ASP A 717 36.29 -29.96 -3.95
N VAL A 718 35.20 -30.04 -4.72
CA VAL A 718 35.28 -29.96 -6.19
C VAL A 718 34.77 -28.62 -6.66
N ARG A 719 35.57 -27.94 -7.50
CA ARG A 719 35.26 -26.63 -8.08
C ARG A 719 35.57 -26.60 -9.58
N SER A 720 34.96 -25.66 -10.29
CA SER A 720 35.28 -25.37 -11.70
C SER A 720 36.53 -24.49 -11.88
N TYR A 721 37.26 -24.23 -10.79
CA TYR A 721 38.44 -23.36 -10.76
C TYR A 721 39.42 -23.82 -9.67
N ALA A 722 40.71 -23.57 -9.87
CA ALA A 722 41.76 -23.92 -8.89
C ALA A 722 41.70 -23.05 -7.62
N LEU A 723 42.23 -23.53 -6.50
CA LEU A 723 42.45 -22.70 -5.31
C LEU A 723 43.57 -21.68 -5.62
N PRO A 724 43.47 -20.41 -5.19
CA PRO A 724 44.60 -19.48 -5.22
C PRO A 724 45.83 -20.12 -4.54
N PRO A 725 47.00 -20.20 -5.20
CA PRO A 725 48.15 -20.96 -4.68
C PRO A 725 48.59 -20.52 -3.27
N ALA A 726 48.49 -19.22 -2.96
CA ALA A 726 48.84 -18.66 -1.65
C ALA A 726 47.91 -19.11 -0.50
N LEU A 727 46.77 -19.76 -0.77
CA LEU A 727 45.90 -20.34 0.25
C LEU A 727 46.20 -21.82 0.55
N LEU A 728 47.11 -22.46 -0.19
CA LEU A 728 47.59 -23.81 0.15
C LEU A 728 48.31 -23.79 1.49
N GLY A 729 48.01 -24.76 2.36
CA GLY A 729 48.57 -24.84 3.70
C GLY A 729 48.03 -23.78 4.69
N LYS A 730 47.16 -22.86 4.26
CA LYS A 730 46.54 -21.85 5.14
C LYS A 730 45.18 -22.29 5.65
N LYS A 731 44.82 -21.84 6.86
CA LYS A 731 43.48 -22.04 7.43
C LYS A 731 42.46 -21.18 6.70
N VAL A 732 41.42 -21.81 6.18
CA VAL A 732 40.28 -21.18 5.53
C VAL A 732 39.02 -21.51 6.33
N MET A 733 38.30 -20.48 6.77
CA MET A 733 37.06 -20.60 7.53
C MET A 733 35.94 -21.18 6.67
N ILE A 734 35.09 -22.05 7.20
CA ILE A 734 33.96 -22.63 6.46
C ILE A 734 32.70 -21.82 6.78
N ILE A 735 32.19 -21.12 5.76
CA ILE A 735 30.95 -20.36 5.81
C ILE A 735 29.84 -21.27 5.26
N GLU A 736 28.97 -21.74 6.14
CA GLU A 736 27.80 -22.53 5.76
C GLU A 736 26.69 -21.59 5.28
N SER A 737 26.12 -21.85 4.10
CA SER A 737 24.93 -21.18 3.58
C SER A 737 23.75 -22.16 3.41
N ALA A 738 22.52 -21.64 3.34
CA ALA A 738 21.34 -22.44 3.02
C ALA A 738 21.50 -23.19 1.68
N SER A 739 20.79 -24.31 1.52
CA SER A 739 20.74 -25.06 0.26
C SER A 739 20.15 -24.19 -0.85
N GLY A 740 20.76 -24.24 -2.04
CA GLY A 740 20.39 -23.38 -3.16
C GLY A 740 20.61 -24.05 -4.50
N ARG A 741 20.53 -23.27 -5.59
CA ARG A 741 20.75 -23.79 -6.94
C ARG A 741 22.22 -24.17 -7.14
N ALA A 742 22.47 -25.32 -7.76
CA ALA A 742 23.82 -25.78 -8.03
C ALA A 742 24.63 -24.78 -8.88
N GLY A 743 25.87 -24.50 -8.48
CA GLY A 743 26.80 -23.62 -9.21
C GLY A 743 26.55 -22.13 -9.01
N VAL A 744 25.56 -21.74 -8.19
CA VAL A 744 25.25 -20.35 -7.88
C VAL A 744 25.50 -20.12 -6.39
N SER A 745 26.33 -19.11 -6.09
CA SER A 745 26.53 -18.68 -4.71
C SER A 745 25.20 -18.22 -4.10
N ALA A 746 24.93 -18.63 -2.86
CA ALA A 746 23.75 -18.19 -2.12
C ALA A 746 23.99 -16.83 -1.43
N LEU A 747 25.24 -16.36 -1.40
CA LEU A 747 25.66 -15.16 -0.70
C LEU A 747 25.98 -13.99 -1.67
N GLY A 748 25.84 -12.75 -1.20
CA GLY A 748 26.26 -11.56 -1.95
C GLY A 748 27.79 -11.35 -1.98
N ASN A 749 28.27 -10.24 -2.54
CA ASN A 749 29.72 -9.90 -2.52
C ASN A 749 30.21 -9.36 -1.17
N ARG A 750 29.30 -9.06 -0.26
CA ARG A 750 29.59 -8.62 1.10
C ARG A 750 28.72 -9.45 2.04
N LEU A 751 29.33 -9.93 3.12
CA LEU A 751 28.74 -10.81 4.12
C LEU A 751 28.78 -10.11 5.47
N ARG A 752 27.71 -10.27 6.27
CA ARG A 752 27.70 -9.95 7.70
C ARG A 752 27.40 -11.24 8.46
N LEU A 753 28.22 -11.57 9.45
CA LEU A 753 28.24 -12.86 10.14
C LEU A 753 27.66 -12.75 11.57
N THR A 754 26.62 -11.93 11.78
CA THR A 754 25.99 -11.74 13.10
C THR A 754 24.98 -12.86 13.39
N GLY A 755 25.04 -13.43 14.60
CA GLY A 755 24.50 -14.76 15.00
C GLY A 755 22.99 -15.02 15.00
N GLY A 756 22.22 -14.52 14.02
CA GLY A 756 20.76 -14.71 13.93
C GLY A 756 20.23 -15.27 12.61
N GLY A 757 21.07 -15.75 11.69
CA GLY A 757 20.66 -16.23 10.35
C GLY A 757 21.22 -17.59 9.94
N THR A 758 20.73 -18.12 8.81
CA THR A 758 21.14 -19.42 8.22
C THR A 758 22.57 -19.43 7.65
N THR A 759 23.29 -18.31 7.71
CA THR A 759 24.68 -18.18 7.25
C THR A 759 25.61 -17.97 8.44
N ARG A 760 26.50 -18.93 8.70
CA ARG A 760 27.40 -18.91 9.86
C ARG A 760 28.74 -19.56 9.55
N VAL A 761 29.77 -19.18 10.29
CA VAL A 761 31.06 -19.87 10.26
C VAL A 761 30.97 -21.10 11.16
N ILE A 762 31.10 -22.29 10.57
CA ILE A 762 30.88 -23.56 11.30
C ILE A 762 32.18 -24.30 11.65
N GLY A 763 33.32 -23.82 11.16
CA GLY A 763 34.61 -24.48 11.33
C GLY A 763 35.66 -23.89 10.40
N TRP A 764 36.77 -24.59 10.21
CA TRP A 764 37.82 -24.26 9.27
C TRP A 764 38.43 -25.52 8.65
N CYS A 765 39.09 -25.37 7.51
CA CYS A 765 39.94 -26.40 6.91
C CYS A 765 41.22 -25.83 6.32
N VAL A 766 42.19 -26.69 6.05
CA VAL A 766 43.43 -26.41 5.33
C VAL A 766 43.41 -27.26 4.06
N PHE A 767 43.69 -26.65 2.91
CA PHE A 767 43.85 -27.39 1.66
C PHE A 767 45.33 -27.75 1.46
N SER A 768 45.62 -29.05 1.32
CA SER A 768 46.99 -29.55 1.20
C SER A 768 47.51 -29.56 -0.25
N SER A 769 46.62 -29.75 -1.22
CA SER A 769 46.97 -29.70 -2.65
C SER A 769 45.74 -29.43 -3.52
N VAL A 770 45.97 -29.10 -4.79
CA VAL A 770 44.92 -28.99 -5.83
C VAL A 770 45.19 -30.04 -6.90
N LYS A 771 44.23 -30.93 -7.14
CA LYS A 771 44.24 -31.91 -8.23
C LYS A 771 43.38 -31.41 -9.38
N ALA A 772 43.94 -31.30 -10.59
CA ALA A 772 43.15 -31.06 -11.79
C ALA A 772 42.61 -32.38 -12.34
N TYR A 773 41.33 -32.42 -12.68
CA TYR A 773 40.69 -33.53 -13.39
C TYR A 773 40.54 -33.14 -14.85
N GLU A 774 41.21 -33.89 -15.71
CA GLU A 774 41.16 -33.72 -17.16
C GLU A 774 40.20 -34.72 -17.83
N THR A 775 39.86 -35.81 -17.12
CA THR A 775 38.97 -36.86 -17.63
C THR A 775 37.92 -37.25 -16.60
N GLY A 776 36.74 -37.68 -17.08
CA GLY A 776 35.66 -38.17 -16.22
C GLY A 776 36.00 -39.44 -15.48
N ALA A 777 36.90 -40.27 -16.04
CA ALA A 777 37.40 -41.47 -15.37
C ALA A 777 38.22 -41.11 -14.11
N ALA A 778 39.12 -40.14 -14.21
CA ALA A 778 39.91 -39.66 -13.07
C ALA A 778 39.02 -38.99 -12.00
N PHE A 779 37.97 -38.28 -12.42
CA PHE A 779 36.98 -37.70 -11.51
C PHE A 779 36.22 -38.79 -10.75
N ARG A 780 35.64 -39.78 -11.45
CA ARG A 780 34.87 -40.87 -10.84
C ARG A 780 35.70 -41.76 -9.92
N ALA A 781 36.99 -41.93 -10.19
CA ALA A 781 37.89 -42.69 -9.31
C ALA A 781 37.97 -42.10 -7.88
N ASP A 782 37.78 -40.79 -7.74
CA ASP A 782 37.79 -40.07 -6.46
C ASP A 782 36.37 -39.81 -5.92
N GLU A 783 35.34 -40.44 -6.46
CA GLU A 783 33.94 -40.22 -6.06
C GLU A 783 33.73 -40.43 -4.56
N ARG A 784 34.35 -41.45 -3.99
CA ARG A 784 34.31 -41.71 -2.53
C ARG A 784 34.97 -40.63 -1.68
N LEU A 785 35.84 -39.81 -2.27
CA LEU A 785 36.57 -38.73 -1.59
C LEU A 785 35.84 -37.39 -1.70
N HIS A 786 35.24 -37.11 -2.87
CA HIS A 786 34.49 -35.87 -3.08
C HIS A 786 32.96 -36.01 -2.89
N LEU A 787 32.41 -37.21 -2.82
CA LEU A 787 31.00 -37.50 -2.57
C LEU A 787 30.03 -36.87 -3.60
N VAL A 788 30.47 -36.64 -4.84
CA VAL A 788 29.64 -36.07 -5.91
C VAL A 788 29.26 -37.20 -6.84
N ALA A 789 28.02 -37.69 -6.70
CA ALA A 789 27.49 -38.76 -7.54
C ALA A 789 27.42 -38.35 -9.03
N PRO A 790 27.46 -39.31 -9.99
CA PRO A 790 27.46 -39.01 -11.42
C PRO A 790 26.23 -38.24 -11.92
N ASP A 791 25.08 -38.45 -11.29
CA ASP A 791 23.81 -37.80 -11.58
C ASP A 791 23.67 -36.40 -10.91
N ASN A 792 24.62 -36.04 -10.04
CA ASN A 792 24.63 -34.77 -9.35
C ASN A 792 24.93 -33.61 -10.34
N PRO A 793 24.30 -32.42 -10.18
CA PRO A 793 24.59 -31.26 -11.02
C PRO A 793 26.07 -30.82 -11.04
N TYR A 794 26.85 -31.16 -10.01
CA TYR A 794 28.29 -30.89 -9.91
C TYR A 794 29.17 -32.03 -10.45
N GLY A 795 28.57 -33.13 -10.92
CA GLY A 795 29.26 -34.29 -11.46
C GLY A 795 29.89 -34.02 -12.83
N TRP A 796 30.86 -34.86 -13.20
CA TRP A 796 31.52 -34.78 -14.49
C TRP A 796 30.56 -35.17 -15.62
N LYS A 797 30.35 -34.25 -16.56
CA LYS A 797 29.54 -34.46 -17.77
C LYS A 797 30.43 -34.53 -18.99
N ASP A 798 30.51 -35.71 -19.60
CA ASP A 798 31.30 -35.95 -20.81
C ASP A 798 30.86 -35.01 -21.95
N GLY A 799 31.82 -34.42 -22.65
CA GLY A 799 31.60 -33.40 -23.70
C GLY A 799 31.21 -32.00 -23.21
N THR A 800 30.86 -31.82 -21.93
CA THR A 800 30.45 -30.52 -21.37
C THR A 800 31.45 -29.96 -20.34
N THR A 801 32.02 -30.84 -19.51
CA THR A 801 32.97 -30.46 -18.46
C THR A 801 34.36 -30.35 -19.08
N LYS A 802 34.91 -29.13 -19.14
CA LYS A 802 36.25 -28.92 -19.71
C LYS A 802 37.35 -29.18 -18.69
N ASN A 803 37.26 -28.59 -17.50
CA ASN A 803 38.20 -28.76 -16.40
C ASN A 803 37.42 -28.79 -15.07
N ALA A 804 37.83 -29.64 -14.13
CA ALA A 804 37.39 -29.60 -12.74
C ALA A 804 38.61 -29.67 -11.82
N PHE A 805 38.54 -29.05 -10.64
CA PHE A 805 39.64 -28.99 -9.70
C PHE A 805 39.17 -29.53 -8.34
N GLY A 806 39.85 -30.56 -7.86
CA GLY A 806 39.70 -31.10 -6.51
C GLY A 806 40.65 -30.41 -5.55
N TRP A 807 40.12 -29.67 -4.59
CA TRP A 807 40.88 -29.08 -3.50
C TRP A 807 40.95 -30.13 -2.38
N VAL A 808 42.13 -30.71 -2.18
CA VAL A 808 42.34 -31.79 -1.21
C VAL A 808 42.32 -31.19 0.20
N VAL A 809 41.35 -31.63 1.00
CA VAL A 809 41.16 -31.19 2.38
C VAL A 809 42.13 -31.95 3.27
N GLY A 810 43.05 -31.23 3.92
CA GLY A 810 43.95 -31.76 4.93
C GLY A 810 43.34 -31.62 6.33
N GLU A 811 43.99 -30.84 7.19
CA GLU A 811 43.46 -30.52 8.52
C GLU A 811 42.10 -29.82 8.42
N HIS A 812 41.20 -30.17 9.32
CA HIS A 812 39.85 -29.61 9.37
C HIS A 812 39.32 -29.69 10.79
N HIS A 813 38.43 -28.76 11.13
CA HIS A 813 37.84 -28.70 12.45
C HIS A 813 36.46 -28.06 12.39
N ARG A 814 35.47 -28.71 13.00
CA ARG A 814 34.14 -28.15 13.23
C ARG A 814 34.03 -27.57 14.63
N PHE A 815 33.47 -26.38 14.74
CA PHE A 815 33.18 -25.78 16.05
C PHE A 815 32.01 -26.50 16.73
N GLY A 816 32.16 -26.83 18.02
CA GLY A 816 31.12 -27.50 18.82
C GLY A 816 30.01 -26.55 19.29
N GLU A 817 28.81 -27.06 19.53
CA GLU A 817 27.64 -26.26 19.95
C GLU A 817 27.76 -25.68 21.37
N SER A 818 28.69 -26.16 22.19
CA SER A 818 28.91 -25.73 23.59
C SER A 818 30.34 -25.29 23.90
N SER A 819 31.21 -25.15 22.90
CA SER A 819 32.51 -24.48 23.05
C SER A 819 32.47 -23.14 22.33
N PRO A 820 32.75 -22.01 22.99
CA PRO A 820 32.87 -20.74 22.30
C PRO A 820 33.96 -20.89 21.23
N ALA A 821 33.65 -20.53 19.99
CA ALA A 821 34.64 -20.54 18.92
C ALA A 821 35.88 -19.75 19.42
N PRO A 822 37.11 -20.20 19.10
CA PRO A 822 38.32 -19.55 19.60
C PRO A 822 38.23 -18.04 19.32
N SER A 823 38.77 -17.22 20.21
CA SER A 823 38.55 -15.76 20.29
C SER A 823 38.73 -14.97 18.99
N GLY A 824 39.30 -15.56 17.92
CA GLY A 824 39.32 -14.99 16.56
C GLY A 824 38.20 -15.42 15.61
N ALA A 825 37.53 -16.56 15.79
CA ALA A 825 36.50 -17.07 14.88
C ALA A 825 35.07 -16.63 15.25
N ALA A 826 34.79 -16.43 16.54
CA ALA A 826 33.53 -15.83 17.02
C ALA A 826 33.45 -14.32 16.75
N ALA A 827 34.59 -13.67 16.47
CA ALA A 827 34.71 -12.22 16.34
C ALA A 827 34.62 -11.72 14.88
N MET A 828 34.46 -12.60 13.88
CA MET A 828 34.44 -12.18 12.47
C MET A 828 33.05 -11.62 12.12
N GLY A 829 32.88 -10.31 12.15
CA GLY A 829 31.59 -9.65 11.93
C GLY A 829 31.21 -9.46 10.46
N SER A 830 32.19 -9.49 9.55
CA SER A 830 31.94 -9.24 8.13
C SER A 830 32.92 -9.94 7.18
N GLY A 831 32.55 -10.01 5.90
CA GLY A 831 33.42 -10.52 4.85
C GLY A 831 33.17 -9.85 3.50
N ILE A 832 34.20 -9.75 2.67
CA ILE A 832 34.12 -9.25 1.29
C ILE A 832 34.56 -10.36 0.36
N ARG A 833 33.73 -10.69 -0.63
CA ARG A 833 34.07 -11.65 -1.67
C ARG A 833 35.30 -11.13 -2.42
N ARG A 834 36.33 -11.98 -2.51
CA ARG A 834 37.54 -11.69 -3.26
C ARG A 834 37.67 -12.56 -4.49
N PHE A 835 37.13 -13.78 -4.47
CA PHE A 835 37.18 -14.63 -5.65
C PHE A 835 36.19 -15.77 -5.57
N ARG A 836 35.19 -15.79 -6.48
CA ARG A 836 34.17 -16.86 -6.53
C ARG A 836 33.62 -17.12 -5.12
N SER A 837 33.76 -18.31 -4.52
CA SER A 837 33.25 -18.61 -3.17
C SER A 837 34.21 -18.24 -2.02
N LEU A 838 35.31 -17.53 -2.29
CA LEU A 838 36.28 -17.07 -1.29
C LEU A 838 36.02 -15.62 -0.86
N PHE A 839 36.00 -15.43 0.45
CA PHE A 839 35.79 -14.16 1.14
C PHE A 839 37.00 -13.81 1.98
N GLN A 840 37.41 -12.54 1.96
CA GLN A 840 38.28 -11.98 2.98
C GLN A 840 37.41 -11.57 4.17
N LEU A 841 37.67 -12.12 5.34
CA LEU A 841 36.90 -11.90 6.56
C LEU A 841 37.58 -10.83 7.43
N ALA A 842 36.79 -10.01 8.13
CA ALA A 842 37.25 -9.00 9.08
C ALA A 842 36.59 -9.20 10.46
N ALA A 843 37.36 -8.92 11.52
CA ALA A 843 36.87 -8.91 12.89
C ALA A 843 35.91 -7.72 13.14
N GLU A 844 35.00 -7.83 14.11
CA GLU A 844 34.23 -6.68 14.62
C GLU A 844 35.17 -5.71 15.33
N GLU A 845 35.20 -4.44 14.89
CA GLU A 845 35.87 -3.38 15.63
C GLU A 845 35.10 -3.13 16.94
N GLY A 846 35.78 -3.37 18.07
CA GLY A 846 35.26 -3.07 19.39
C GLY A 846 35.04 -1.57 19.54
N VAL A 847 33.88 -1.18 20.04
CA VAL A 847 33.59 0.18 20.49
C VAL A 847 34.60 0.55 21.59
N GLU A 848 35.51 1.48 21.30
CA GLU A 848 36.35 2.05 22.36
C GLU A 848 35.46 2.83 23.36
N PRO A 849 35.68 2.68 24.68
CA PRO A 849 34.94 3.43 25.67
C PRO A 849 35.42 4.88 25.70
N ASN A 850 34.52 5.80 25.35
CA ASN A 850 34.75 7.25 25.35
C ASN A 850 35.16 7.78 26.75
N PRO A 851 36.32 8.44 26.90
CA PRO A 851 36.83 8.92 28.19
C PRO A 851 36.31 10.33 28.50
N ALA A 852 35.05 10.46 28.92
CA ALA A 852 34.56 11.72 29.49
C ALA A 852 33.26 11.53 30.28
N ARG A 853 33.37 11.02 31.51
CA ARG A 853 32.38 11.33 32.58
C ARG A 853 32.97 11.08 33.96
N GLU A 854 34.03 11.84 34.28
CA GLU A 854 34.30 12.18 35.67
C GLU A 854 33.32 13.27 36.10
N LYS A 855 32.43 12.95 37.05
CA LYS A 855 32.29 13.73 38.27
C LYS A 855 31.45 12.99 39.31
N LYS A 856 32.14 12.72 40.42
CA LYS A 856 31.67 12.66 41.81
C LYS A 856 30.66 11.56 42.14
N ASN A 857 31.15 10.52 42.82
CA ASN A 857 30.72 10.30 44.19
C ASN A 857 31.83 9.69 45.06
N ASN A 858 32.22 10.49 46.05
CA ASN A 858 32.95 10.07 47.23
C ASN A 858 32.11 9.06 48.01
N SER A 859 32.65 7.89 48.32
CA SER A 859 32.60 7.38 49.69
C SER A 859 33.58 6.22 49.88
N LYS A 860 34.31 6.32 50.98
CA LYS A 860 35.45 5.52 51.39
C LYS A 860 35.11 4.05 51.65
N ARG A 861 36.14 3.27 51.37
CA ARG A 861 36.47 1.89 51.70
C ARG A 861 36.62 1.67 53.22
N SER A 862 36.07 0.58 53.75
CA SER A 862 36.68 -0.27 54.80
C SER A 862 35.83 -1.54 54.97
N SER A 863 36.17 -2.67 54.38
CA SER A 863 36.98 -3.76 54.96
C SER A 863 36.49 -4.27 56.33
N ALA A 864 35.91 -5.48 56.37
CA ALA A 864 36.41 -6.59 57.21
C ALA A 864 35.49 -7.83 57.11
N THR A 865 35.98 -8.82 56.36
CA THR A 865 36.01 -10.25 56.68
C THR A 865 35.11 -10.83 57.78
N ARG A 866 34.33 -11.88 57.43
CA ARG A 866 34.09 -13.00 58.35
C ARG A 866 33.94 -14.33 57.58
N LYS A 867 34.94 -15.21 57.70
CA LYS A 867 34.87 -16.64 57.37
C LYS A 867 34.58 -17.41 58.66
N LYS A 868 33.62 -18.34 58.63
CA LYS A 868 33.72 -19.74 59.12
C LYS A 868 32.35 -20.46 59.02
N LYS A 869 32.19 -21.30 57.98
CA LYS A 869 32.02 -22.78 57.97
C LYS A 869 31.38 -23.49 59.20
N PRO A 870 30.93 -24.77 59.09
CA PRO A 870 30.61 -25.60 57.91
C PRO A 870 29.43 -26.61 58.09
N ASN A 871 29.21 -27.44 57.04
CA ASN A 871 28.56 -28.77 57.00
C ASN A 871 27.02 -28.80 57.14
N GLY A 872 26.25 -29.56 56.36
CA GLY A 872 26.55 -30.50 55.30
C GLY A 872 25.31 -31.39 55.01
N ARG A 873 25.36 -32.08 53.86
CA ARG A 873 24.63 -33.32 53.49
C ARG A 873 23.14 -33.25 53.04
N LYS A 874 23.01 -33.64 51.76
CA LYS A 874 22.28 -34.82 51.20
C LYS A 874 20.80 -34.68 50.79
N LYS A 875 20.64 -35.02 49.49
CA LYS A 875 19.72 -36.01 48.88
C LYS A 875 18.22 -35.67 48.72
N ARG A 876 17.85 -35.54 47.43
CA ARG A 876 16.93 -36.39 46.63
C ARG A 876 15.43 -36.51 47.01
N LYS A 877 14.65 -36.44 45.92
CA LYS A 877 13.29 -37.00 45.64
C LYS A 877 12.13 -36.25 46.32
N ARG A 878 10.95 -36.06 45.73
CA ARG A 878 10.34 -36.38 44.41
C ARG A 878 8.97 -35.68 44.44
N PHE A 879 8.58 -35.00 43.36
CA PHE A 879 7.44 -35.37 42.51
C PHE A 879 7.59 -34.68 41.16
#